data_AF-H1YDC5-F1
#
_entry.id   AF-H1YDC5-F1
#
_cell.length_a   1.000
_cell.length_b   1.000
_cell.length_c   1.000
_cell.angle_alpha   90.00
_cell.angle_beta   90.00
_cell.angle_gamma   90.00
#
_symmetry.space_group_name_H-M   'P 1'
#
loop_
_entity.id
_entity.type
_entity.pdbx_description
1 polymer ?
#
loop_
_entity_poly.entity_id
_entity_poly.type
_entity_poly.pdbx_seq_one_letter_code
_entity_poly.pdbx_strand_id
1 'polypeptide(L)'
;MMRTPGQQIIHQWFLDKNWEQFAFQREMEEVYLSGNSGLLNAPTGSGKTFAMFLPFLEEYINRHPTDYKTWQNNGLLMLWITPLRALTNDIRKAMQSACDDLGIPWKIATRTGDTSAAEKQALRKKLPEVLLTTPESLHLMLAQKDYPNLFKNLQVVVIDEWHELLGTKRGVQVELGLSRLKGLRDEWGVFRPESGVRSPESGGLSLEPGVQGPEPGTENWWDRPDHNSKTKEQNSNSIVELSPSNKNPQLPTQDSRLPAPDSRLKIWGISATIGNLEQAAEVLLGNNIPPEQIKMVRAKLEKKIVIESVIPENVETYSWAGHIGVKLLPQVMEIVAKSKTTLIFTNTRSQSEIWYHAILDQYPEYAGIMAMHHGSLDNEIRNWVEQALHNEALKVVVCTSSLDLGVDFRPVDTVVQIGSPKGVARFMQRAGRSGHHPGAISKAYFVPTHSLELLEGAALKQALKNGVYESRDPVILALDVLLQYMVTLAVSDGFRADALFKELKTTFCYADLKRSEFNELLDFITNGGKTLAQYDEFLKVEVENGLYKVNSRRVAMRHRLSIGTITSDVSIRVKWLSGGSLGTIEESFISRLKEGDNFWFAGRSLEFVRIKEMTAFVKKSNAKKGMIPSWMGGRMPLSSQLSAVLRFKLDEVAQGIEQDVEVKALKPLFEIQARVSHLPRSDEFLIEIFESREGHHLFFYPFEGRLVHEGMASLLAYRISKIKKSSFSIAMNDYGFELLTDDDFPVREALKKDLFTIDNLLDDIQHSLNANEMAKRRFRDIAHIGGLIFTGYPGQPVKGRHLQASSSLLFDVFSEYEPNNLLVRQAYNEALAFQLEEFRLRAALQRIQKQKIIIKHTERPTPFAFPILVDSLGREKFTTESLEERVAKMAKQYQWDDKSEPRKTVKRKRGL
;
A
#
# COMPACT_ATOMS: atom_id res chain seq x y z
N MET A 1 20.12 -8.63 34.79
CA MET A 1 20.97 -7.46 34.45
C MET A 1 20.45 -6.25 35.22
N MET A 2 21.34 -5.37 35.70
CA MET A 2 20.92 -4.07 36.22
C MET A 2 20.41 -3.21 35.05
N ARG A 3 19.22 -2.61 35.19
CA ARG A 3 18.64 -1.71 34.19
C ARG A 3 19.50 -0.44 34.09
N THR A 4 19.73 0.03 32.87
CA THR A 4 20.37 1.33 32.60
C THR A 4 19.53 2.49 33.16
N PRO A 5 20.10 3.70 33.38
CA PRO A 5 19.33 4.86 33.85
C PRO A 5 18.09 5.18 33.01
N GLY A 6 18.20 5.10 31.67
CA GLY A 6 17.10 5.27 30.74
C GLY A 6 16.01 4.22 30.94
N GLN A 7 16.38 2.94 31.01
CA GLN A 7 15.43 1.83 31.28
C GLN A 7 14.72 1.98 32.63
N GLN A 8 15.41 2.48 33.66
CA GLN A 8 14.79 2.75 34.96
C GLN A 8 13.74 3.86 34.87
N ILE A 9 14.05 4.95 34.17
CA ILE A 9 13.13 6.08 33.98
C ILE A 9 11.90 5.67 33.16
N ILE A 10 12.08 4.96 32.05
CA ILE A 10 10.95 4.49 31.23
C ILE A 10 10.09 3.46 31.98
N HIS A 11 10.72 2.55 32.74
CA HIS A 11 9.96 1.64 33.57
C HIS A 11 9.12 2.37 34.63
N GLN A 12 9.67 3.42 35.25
CA GLN A 12 8.91 4.26 36.18
C GLN A 12 7.75 4.97 35.47
N TRP A 13 7.94 5.47 34.25
CA TRP A 13 6.87 6.08 33.45
C TRP A 13 5.72 5.10 33.16
N PHE A 14 6.00 3.82 32.88
CA PHE A 14 4.96 2.79 32.78
C PHE A 14 4.18 2.61 34.09
N LEU A 15 4.87 2.57 35.23
CA LEU A 15 4.23 2.45 36.55
C LEU A 15 3.34 3.66 36.86
N ASP A 16 3.80 4.88 36.56
CA ASP A 16 3.05 6.12 36.81
C ASP A 16 1.77 6.20 35.96
N LYS A 17 1.78 5.59 34.77
CA LYS A 17 0.60 5.45 33.90
C LYS A 17 -0.31 4.28 34.29
N ASN A 18 0.08 3.47 35.29
CA ASN A 18 -0.56 2.21 35.65
C ASN A 18 -0.66 1.24 34.44
N TRP A 19 0.41 1.19 33.66
CA TRP A 19 0.52 0.34 32.46
C TRP A 19 1.55 -0.77 32.68
N GLU A 20 1.35 -1.90 32.01
CA GLU A 20 2.32 -2.98 31.95
C GLU A 20 2.95 -3.04 30.56
N GLN A 21 4.28 -3.15 30.51
CA GLN A 21 5.03 -3.30 29.26
C GLN A 21 4.84 -4.72 28.71
N PHE A 22 4.44 -4.84 27.43
CA PHE A 22 4.25 -6.13 26.80
C PHE A 22 5.58 -6.89 26.61
N ALA A 23 5.52 -8.23 26.54
CA ALA A 23 6.69 -9.07 26.32
C ALA A 23 7.49 -8.69 25.05
N PHE A 24 6.79 -8.44 23.94
CA PHE A 24 7.44 -8.05 22.69
C PHE A 24 8.04 -6.62 22.74
N GLN A 25 7.52 -5.73 23.60
CA GLN A 25 8.11 -4.40 23.80
C GLN A 25 9.43 -4.51 24.56
N ARG A 26 9.55 -5.43 25.52
CA ARG A 26 10.81 -5.74 26.21
C ARG A 26 11.83 -6.37 25.28
N GLU A 27 11.40 -7.30 24.44
CA GLU A 27 12.25 -7.88 23.40
C GLU A 27 12.75 -6.80 22.42
N MET A 28 11.85 -5.92 22.00
CA MET A 28 12.19 -4.79 21.13
C MET A 28 13.20 -3.83 21.78
N GLU A 29 13.02 -3.51 23.07
CA GLU A 29 13.94 -2.70 23.87
C GLU A 29 15.35 -3.32 23.88
N GLU A 30 15.48 -4.60 24.22
CA GLU A 30 16.76 -5.32 24.26
C GLU A 30 17.45 -5.33 22.90
N VAL A 31 16.69 -5.68 21.84
CA VAL A 31 17.22 -5.79 20.49
C VAL A 31 17.65 -4.42 19.95
N TYR A 32 16.86 -3.36 20.20
CA TYR A 32 17.14 -2.00 19.78
C TYR A 32 18.40 -1.44 20.47
N LEU A 33 18.48 -1.56 21.79
CA LEU A 33 19.61 -1.06 22.58
C LEU A 33 20.92 -1.80 22.26
N SER A 34 20.82 -3.03 21.73
CA SER A 34 21.97 -3.80 21.23
C SER A 34 22.50 -3.32 19.87
N GLY A 35 21.96 -2.23 19.30
CA GLY A 35 22.46 -1.64 18.05
C GLY A 35 21.83 -2.19 16.76
N ASN A 36 20.86 -3.10 16.86
CA ASN A 36 20.36 -3.82 15.69
C ASN A 36 19.37 -3.00 14.83
N SER A 37 19.17 -3.49 13.60
CA SER A 37 18.12 -3.09 12.66
C SER A 37 17.25 -4.31 12.33
N GLY A 38 16.01 -4.08 11.88
CA GLY A 38 15.10 -5.20 11.72
C GLY A 38 13.65 -4.86 11.41
N LEU A 39 12.77 -5.81 11.69
CA LEU A 39 11.32 -5.68 11.53
C LEU A 39 10.59 -6.04 12.83
N LEU A 40 9.69 -5.15 13.24
CA LEU A 40 8.68 -5.41 14.25
C LEU A 40 7.40 -5.87 13.56
N ASN A 41 7.04 -7.14 13.73
CA ASN A 41 5.71 -7.64 13.40
C ASN A 41 4.80 -7.47 14.61
N ALA A 42 3.74 -6.67 14.48
CA ALA A 42 2.73 -6.56 15.52
C ALA A 42 1.36 -6.13 14.98
N PRO A 43 0.25 -6.60 15.59
CA PRO A 43 -1.10 -6.18 15.20
C PRO A 43 -1.35 -4.71 15.55
N THR A 44 -2.37 -4.10 14.94
CA THR A 44 -2.84 -2.76 15.32
C THR A 44 -3.36 -2.75 16.77
N GLY A 45 -3.25 -1.60 17.44
CA GLY A 45 -3.69 -1.44 18.84
C GLY A 45 -2.81 -2.13 19.89
N SER A 46 -1.62 -2.63 19.53
CA SER A 46 -0.72 -3.34 20.45
C SER A 46 0.34 -2.46 21.14
N GLY A 47 0.36 -1.15 20.89
CA GLY A 47 1.39 -0.25 21.43
C GLY A 47 2.70 -0.23 20.63
N LYS A 48 2.63 -0.46 19.31
CA LYS A 48 3.78 -0.50 18.37
C LYS A 48 4.60 0.79 18.36
N THR A 49 3.94 1.94 18.46
CA THR A 49 4.60 3.25 18.52
C THR A 49 5.58 3.31 19.69
N PHE A 50 5.14 2.92 20.89
CA PHE A 50 6.00 2.91 22.08
C PHE A 50 7.05 1.80 22.05
N ALA A 51 6.77 0.67 21.38
CA ALA A 51 7.77 -0.39 21.18
C ALA A 51 9.03 0.13 20.46
N MET A 52 8.88 1.10 19.56
CA MET A 52 10.01 1.73 18.86
C MET A 52 10.50 3.02 19.51
N PHE A 53 9.56 3.87 19.97
CA PHE A 53 9.91 5.22 20.42
C PHE A 53 10.56 5.24 21.80
N LEU A 54 10.10 4.40 22.74
CA LEU A 54 10.65 4.41 24.10
C LEU A 54 12.10 3.91 24.14
N PRO A 55 12.50 2.81 23.46
CA PRO A 55 13.91 2.42 23.41
C PRO A 55 14.83 3.48 22.79
N PHE A 56 14.32 4.28 21.84
CA PHE A 56 15.05 5.43 21.31
C PHE A 56 15.25 6.53 22.36
N LEU A 57 14.23 6.84 23.17
CA LEU A 57 14.36 7.77 24.30
C LEU A 57 15.31 7.23 25.38
N GLU A 58 15.28 5.93 25.67
CA GLU A 58 16.20 5.29 26.61
C GLU A 58 17.65 5.45 26.16
N GLU A 59 17.93 5.19 24.89
CA GLU A 59 19.26 5.38 24.32
C GLU A 59 19.73 6.85 24.45
N TYR A 60 18.84 7.82 24.20
CA TYR A 60 19.15 9.24 24.41
C TYR A 60 19.42 9.58 25.88
N ILE A 61 18.56 9.16 26.80
CA ILE A 61 18.72 9.38 28.24
C ILE A 61 20.01 8.74 28.75
N ASN A 62 20.33 7.54 28.29
CA ASN A 62 21.56 6.84 28.66
C ASN A 62 22.83 7.58 28.19
N ARG A 63 22.75 8.34 27.10
CA ARG A 63 23.86 9.20 26.63
C ARG A 63 23.92 10.55 27.35
N HIS A 64 22.79 11.02 27.88
CA HIS A 64 22.61 12.31 28.55
C HIS A 64 22.04 12.17 29.98
N PRO A 65 22.60 11.30 30.84
CA PRO A 65 21.93 10.90 32.08
C PRO A 65 21.70 12.06 33.06
N THR A 66 22.48 13.14 32.95
CA THR A 66 22.43 14.30 33.84
C THR A 66 21.73 15.53 33.24
N ASP A 67 21.58 15.61 31.92
CA ASP A 67 21.19 16.84 31.21
C ASP A 67 20.16 16.63 30.08
N TYR A 68 19.63 15.41 29.91
CA TYR A 68 18.64 15.08 28.86
C TYR A 68 17.40 16.00 28.86
N LYS A 69 17.03 16.57 30.02
CA LYS A 69 15.90 17.50 30.20
C LYS A 69 16.18 18.93 29.75
N THR A 70 17.44 19.33 29.65
CA THR A 70 17.83 20.70 29.31
C THR A 70 18.46 20.81 27.93
N TRP A 71 18.95 19.71 27.38
CA TRP A 71 19.63 19.68 26.10
C TRP A 71 18.65 19.89 24.93
N GLN A 72 18.95 20.86 24.05
CA GLN A 72 18.07 21.32 22.96
C GLN A 72 18.84 21.51 21.65
N ASN A 73 18.09 21.67 20.55
CA ASN A 73 18.62 21.94 19.20
C ASN A 73 19.49 20.79 18.66
N ASN A 74 19.04 19.55 18.86
CA ASN A 74 19.78 18.36 18.41
C ASN A 74 19.81 18.19 16.89
N GLY A 75 19.02 18.99 16.15
CA GLY A 75 18.71 18.70 14.76
C GLY A 75 17.86 17.44 14.64
N LEU A 76 17.73 16.90 13.43
CA LEU A 76 16.92 15.72 13.17
C LEU A 76 17.61 14.45 13.68
N LEU A 77 16.99 13.74 14.63
CA LEU A 77 17.50 12.50 15.22
C LEU A 77 16.74 11.26 14.76
N MET A 78 15.41 11.35 14.61
CA MET A 78 14.55 10.27 14.13
C MET A 78 13.71 10.71 12.94
N LEU A 79 13.69 9.88 11.91
CA LEU A 79 12.76 10.01 10.78
C LEU A 79 11.74 8.87 10.81
N TRP A 80 10.46 9.20 10.87
CA TRP A 80 9.37 8.23 10.87
C TRP A 80 8.59 8.35 9.56
N ILE A 81 8.71 7.36 8.68
CA ILE A 81 8.09 7.34 7.36
C ILE A 81 6.78 6.54 7.46
N THR A 82 5.66 7.14 7.05
CA THR A 82 4.35 6.46 6.98
C THR A 82 3.78 6.49 5.56
N PRO A 83 3.13 5.40 5.09
CA PRO A 83 2.43 5.39 3.80
C PRO A 83 1.20 6.30 3.78
N LEU A 84 0.53 6.48 4.93
CA LEU A 84 -0.77 7.15 5.04
C LEU A 84 -0.69 8.42 5.89
N ARG A 85 -1.36 9.47 5.44
CA ARG A 85 -1.30 10.80 6.07
C ARG A 85 -2.13 10.89 7.36
N ALA A 86 -3.24 10.15 7.45
CA ALA A 86 -4.21 10.24 8.54
C ALA A 86 -3.61 9.87 9.92
N LEU A 87 -2.70 8.90 9.98
CA LEU A 87 -2.10 8.41 11.23
C LEU A 87 -1.09 9.38 11.86
N THR A 88 -0.57 10.32 11.07
CA THR A 88 0.60 11.10 11.46
C THR A 88 0.34 11.97 12.69
N ASN A 89 -0.89 12.43 12.87
CA ASN A 89 -1.25 13.28 14.01
C ASN A 89 -1.28 12.51 15.34
N ASP A 90 -1.76 11.27 15.34
CA ASP A 90 -1.90 10.48 16.57
C ASP A 90 -0.55 9.97 17.04
N ILE A 91 0.28 9.46 16.13
CA ILE A 91 1.67 9.10 16.44
C ILE A 91 2.42 10.32 16.98
N ARG A 92 2.29 11.48 16.30
CA ARG A 92 2.93 12.73 16.75
C ARG A 92 2.48 13.11 18.17
N LYS A 93 1.17 13.07 18.46
CA LYS A 93 0.63 13.40 19.79
C LYS A 93 1.11 12.41 20.86
N ALA A 94 1.08 11.10 20.57
CA ALA A 94 1.53 10.07 21.51
C ALA A 94 3.01 10.21 21.85
N MET A 95 3.85 10.43 20.83
CA MET A 95 5.27 10.67 21.04
C MET A 95 5.53 11.99 21.77
N GLN A 96 4.79 13.06 21.46
CA GLN A 96 4.97 14.36 22.12
C GLN A 96 4.58 14.26 23.59
N SER A 97 3.47 13.59 23.91
CA SER A 97 3.04 13.32 25.29
C SER A 97 4.11 12.55 26.07
N ALA A 98 4.75 11.55 25.46
CA ALA A 98 5.83 10.82 26.14
C ALA A 98 7.05 11.73 26.41
N CYS A 99 7.45 12.58 25.46
CA CYS A 99 8.50 13.57 25.69
C CYS A 99 8.15 14.55 26.82
N ASP A 100 6.92 15.08 26.80
CA ASP A 100 6.43 16.04 27.78
C ASP A 100 6.41 15.43 29.20
N ASP A 101 5.89 14.20 29.33
CA ASP A 101 5.85 13.45 30.60
C ASP A 101 7.27 13.19 31.16
N LEU A 102 8.23 12.90 30.28
CA LEU A 102 9.62 12.61 30.66
C LEU A 102 10.47 13.88 30.88
N GLY A 103 9.91 15.05 30.55
CA GLY A 103 10.59 16.35 30.62
C GLY A 103 11.65 16.55 29.52
N ILE A 104 11.52 15.86 28.39
CA ILE A 104 12.42 15.96 27.24
C ILE A 104 11.96 17.15 26.37
N PRO A 105 12.79 18.19 26.18
CA PRO A 105 12.38 19.44 25.53
C PRO A 105 12.38 19.34 23.99
N TRP A 106 11.95 18.20 23.45
CA TRP A 106 11.94 17.92 22.02
C TRP A 106 10.64 18.33 21.37
N LYS A 107 10.74 18.71 20.09
CA LYS A 107 9.56 18.95 19.26
C LYS A 107 9.39 17.82 18.28
N ILE A 108 8.16 17.34 18.17
CA ILE A 108 7.78 16.31 17.19
C ILE A 108 6.89 16.98 16.15
N ALA A 109 7.34 16.95 14.90
CA ALA A 109 6.62 17.61 13.81
C ALA A 109 6.31 16.65 12.66
N THR A 110 5.43 17.13 11.78
CA THR A 110 4.97 16.39 10.62
C THR A 110 5.29 17.18 9.35
N ARG A 111 5.80 16.51 8.34
CA ARG A 111 6.00 17.06 6.99
C ARG A 111 5.41 16.12 5.95
N THR A 112 4.25 16.48 5.42
CA THR A 112 3.57 15.74 4.35
C THR A 112 3.17 16.68 3.21
N GLY A 113 2.46 16.15 2.22
CA GLY A 113 1.81 16.95 1.19
C GLY A 113 0.88 18.03 1.75
N ASP A 114 0.20 17.73 2.87
CA ASP A 114 -0.82 18.61 3.47
C ASP A 114 -0.25 19.67 4.42
N THR A 115 1.03 19.55 4.81
CA THR A 115 1.69 20.58 5.62
C THR A 115 1.73 21.90 4.85
N SER A 116 1.31 22.99 5.52
CA SER A 116 1.21 24.30 4.90
C SER A 116 2.59 24.84 4.44
N ALA A 117 2.59 25.76 3.48
CA ALA A 117 3.83 26.39 3.03
C ALA A 117 4.59 27.09 4.17
N ALA A 118 3.84 27.73 5.09
CA ALA A 118 4.40 28.40 6.26
C ALA A 118 5.09 27.43 7.22
N GLU A 119 4.45 26.30 7.55
CA GLU A 119 5.03 25.25 8.38
C GLU A 119 6.25 24.61 7.72
N LYS A 120 6.18 24.33 6.41
CA LYS A 120 7.32 23.82 5.63
C LYS A 120 8.52 24.77 5.68
N GLN A 121 8.29 26.09 5.65
CA GLN A 121 9.33 27.10 5.78
C GLN A 121 9.88 27.17 7.21
N ALA A 122 9.03 27.04 8.23
CA ALA A 122 9.45 27.01 9.63
C ALA A 122 10.35 25.81 9.92
N LEU A 123 9.98 24.61 9.43
CA LEU A 123 10.78 23.39 9.56
C LEU A 123 12.16 23.51 8.88
N ARG A 124 12.26 24.28 7.80
CA ARG A 124 13.54 24.54 7.13
C ARG A 124 14.46 25.44 7.96
N LYS A 125 13.90 26.35 8.78
CA LYS A 125 14.68 27.22 9.66
C LYS A 125 15.13 26.51 10.93
N LYS A 126 14.26 25.67 11.50
CA LYS A 126 14.54 24.89 12.71
C LYS A 126 13.92 23.51 12.58
N LEU A 127 14.77 22.50 12.47
CA LEU A 127 14.33 21.11 12.39
C LEU A 127 13.93 20.57 13.76
N PRO A 128 12.89 19.72 13.80
CA PRO A 128 12.53 18.96 14.99
C PRO A 128 13.51 17.82 15.22
N GLU A 129 13.56 17.31 16.44
CA GLU A 129 14.29 16.09 16.78
C GLU A 129 13.65 14.84 16.17
N VAL A 130 12.32 14.85 16.01
CA VAL A 130 11.55 13.77 15.40
C VAL A 130 10.68 14.33 14.29
N LEU A 131 10.85 13.80 13.08
CA LEU A 131 10.05 14.19 11.92
C LEU A 131 9.26 13.00 11.38
N LEU A 132 7.93 13.12 11.39
CA LEU A 132 7.05 12.20 10.70
C LEU A 132 6.84 12.69 9.26
N THR A 133 7.03 11.82 8.28
CA THR A 133 7.05 12.18 6.86
C THR A 133 6.46 11.08 5.97
N THR A 134 6.39 11.32 4.67
CA THR A 134 6.03 10.33 3.64
C THR A 134 7.22 10.04 2.70
N PRO A 135 7.21 8.93 1.94
CA PRO A 135 8.26 8.64 0.96
C PRO A 135 8.51 9.80 -0.02
N GLU A 136 7.45 10.44 -0.53
CA GLU A 136 7.55 11.56 -1.46
C GLU A 136 8.16 12.80 -0.78
N SER A 137 7.77 13.06 0.48
CA SER A 137 8.28 14.20 1.24
C SER A 137 9.75 14.05 1.60
N LEU A 138 10.23 12.81 1.80
CA LEU A 138 11.66 12.50 1.91
C LEU A 138 12.41 12.83 0.61
N HIS A 139 11.91 12.41 -0.55
CA HIS A 139 12.54 12.72 -1.84
C HIS A 139 12.54 14.23 -2.13
N LEU A 140 11.51 14.95 -1.72
CA LEU A 140 11.49 16.42 -1.77
C LEU A 140 12.52 17.08 -0.83
N MET A 141 12.92 16.41 0.26
CA MET A 141 14.02 16.84 1.12
C MET A 141 15.38 16.55 0.48
N LEU A 142 15.54 15.39 -0.15
CA LEU A 142 16.73 15.04 -0.94
C LEU A 142 16.92 15.97 -2.16
N ALA A 143 15.84 16.51 -2.74
CA ALA A 143 15.89 17.47 -3.85
C ALA A 143 16.32 18.90 -3.45
N GLN A 144 16.66 19.13 -2.18
CA GLN A 144 17.10 20.44 -1.68
C GLN A 144 18.62 20.51 -1.73
N LYS A 145 19.14 21.72 -2.02
CA LYS A 145 20.58 21.96 -1.87
C LYS A 145 20.98 21.78 -0.42
N ASP A 146 22.17 21.24 -0.20
CA ASP A 146 22.73 20.99 1.13
C ASP A 146 21.86 20.06 1.99
N TYR A 147 21.15 19.12 1.36
CA TYR A 147 20.38 18.12 2.10
C TYR A 147 21.24 17.19 2.97
N PRO A 148 22.55 16.91 2.73
CA PRO A 148 23.33 16.10 3.65
C PRO A 148 23.31 16.69 5.07
N ASN A 149 23.44 18.03 5.21
CA ASN A 149 23.39 18.71 6.50
C ASN A 149 22.05 18.54 7.24
N LEU A 150 20.96 18.27 6.52
CA LEU A 150 19.64 18.00 7.07
C LEU A 150 19.61 16.70 7.90
N PHE A 151 20.41 15.71 7.49
CA PHE A 151 20.38 14.34 8.03
C PHE A 151 21.64 13.97 8.82
N LYS A 152 22.60 14.89 8.99
CA LYS A 152 23.90 14.63 9.66
C LYS A 152 23.80 14.00 11.05
N ASN A 153 22.75 14.34 11.80
CA ASN A 153 22.53 13.85 13.17
C ASN A 153 21.56 12.66 13.24
N LEU A 154 21.02 12.21 12.10
CA LEU A 154 19.97 11.19 12.03
C LEU A 154 20.49 9.86 12.57
N GLN A 155 19.84 9.31 13.60
CA GLN A 155 20.27 8.08 14.27
C GLN A 155 19.43 6.86 13.87
N VAL A 156 18.14 7.10 13.58
CA VAL A 156 17.18 6.03 13.29
C VAL A 156 16.16 6.46 12.24
N VAL A 157 15.84 5.51 11.35
CA VAL A 157 14.71 5.61 10.43
C VAL A 157 13.72 4.50 10.73
N VAL A 158 12.46 4.88 10.98
CA VAL A 158 11.36 3.94 11.19
C VAL A 158 10.42 4.01 10.00
N ILE A 159 10.07 2.86 9.44
CA ILE A 159 9.14 2.73 8.33
C ILE A 159 7.89 2.04 8.86
N ASP A 160 6.85 2.82 9.08
CA ASP A 160 5.58 2.34 9.61
C ASP A 160 4.72 1.72 8.50
N GLU A 161 3.94 0.71 8.86
CA GLU A 161 3.11 -0.08 7.95
C GLU A 161 3.86 -0.53 6.68
N TRP A 162 5.07 -1.09 6.84
CA TRP A 162 5.97 -1.44 5.73
C TRP A 162 5.31 -2.35 4.67
N HIS A 163 4.46 -3.29 5.07
CA HIS A 163 3.69 -4.15 4.16
C HIS A 163 2.79 -3.41 3.16
N GLU A 164 2.39 -2.17 3.43
CA GLU A 164 1.60 -1.35 2.48
C GLU A 164 2.48 -0.70 1.41
N LEU A 165 3.78 -0.56 1.70
CA LEU A 165 4.78 -0.05 0.76
C LEU A 165 5.45 -1.19 -0.01
N LEU A 166 5.62 -2.35 0.62
CA LEU A 166 6.18 -3.57 0.05
C LEU A 166 5.34 -4.02 -1.16
N GLY A 167 5.97 -4.05 -2.33
CA GLY A 167 5.31 -4.35 -3.61
C GLY A 167 4.72 -3.13 -4.33
N THR A 168 5.10 -1.91 -3.94
CA THR A 168 4.73 -0.68 -4.65
C THR A 168 5.97 0.13 -5.05
N LYS A 169 5.83 0.99 -6.07
CA LYS A 169 6.86 1.96 -6.45
C LYS A 169 7.17 2.98 -5.33
N ARG A 170 6.23 3.19 -4.38
CA ARG A 170 6.48 3.98 -3.17
C ARG A 170 7.45 3.29 -2.22
N GLY A 171 7.39 1.95 -2.12
CA GLY A 171 8.37 1.14 -1.41
C GLY A 171 9.77 1.30 -2.01
N VAL A 172 9.87 1.29 -3.35
CA VAL A 172 11.14 1.53 -4.06
C VAL A 172 11.70 2.93 -3.76
N GLN A 173 10.85 3.96 -3.64
CA GLN A 173 11.30 5.28 -3.18
C GLN A 173 11.88 5.23 -1.75
N VAL A 174 11.29 4.45 -0.84
CA VAL A 174 11.85 4.26 0.50
C VAL A 174 13.20 3.55 0.43
N GLU A 175 13.32 2.46 -0.34
CA GLU A 175 14.60 1.76 -0.55
C GLU A 175 15.70 2.71 -1.03
N LEU A 176 15.43 3.52 -2.06
CA LEU A 176 16.38 4.50 -2.59
C LEU A 176 16.74 5.58 -1.55
N GLY A 177 15.74 6.09 -0.82
CA GLY A 177 15.97 7.07 0.24
C GLY A 177 16.83 6.52 1.37
N LEU A 178 16.56 5.29 1.83
CA LEU A 178 17.36 4.60 2.84
C LEU A 178 18.78 4.32 2.33
N SER A 179 18.92 3.90 1.07
CA SER A 179 20.21 3.69 0.41
C SER A 179 21.05 4.97 0.47
N ARG A 180 20.44 6.12 0.18
CA ARG A 180 21.12 7.41 0.24
C ARG A 180 21.54 7.81 1.64
N LEU A 181 20.63 7.65 2.61
CA LEU A 181 20.91 7.98 4.00
C LEU A 181 22.02 7.11 4.58
N LYS A 182 22.08 5.83 4.19
CA LYS A 182 23.22 4.94 4.50
C LYS A 182 24.52 5.46 3.87
N GLY A 183 24.51 5.76 2.57
CA GLY A 183 25.68 6.28 1.86
C GLY A 183 26.24 7.59 2.44
N LEU A 184 25.37 8.52 2.82
CA LEU A 184 25.78 9.77 3.50
C LEU A 184 26.48 9.51 4.84
N ARG A 185 26.01 8.52 5.60
CA ARG A 185 26.61 8.14 6.89
C ARG A 185 28.02 7.60 6.70
N ASP A 186 28.24 6.79 5.66
CA ASP A 186 29.56 6.28 5.30
C ASP A 186 30.51 7.41 4.90
N GLU A 187 30.02 8.40 4.15
CA GLU A 187 30.77 9.62 3.80
C GLU A 187 31.17 10.43 5.05
N TRP A 188 30.28 10.57 6.05
CA TRP A 188 30.58 11.27 7.32
C TRP A 188 31.49 10.49 8.26
N GLY A 189 31.41 9.16 8.26
CA GLY A 189 32.23 8.27 9.09
C GLY A 189 33.73 8.30 8.76
N VAL A 190 34.11 8.85 7.60
CA VAL A 190 35.52 9.07 7.21
C VAL A 190 36.10 10.33 7.87
N PHE A 191 35.28 11.23 8.43
CA PHE A 191 35.74 12.42 9.16
C PHE A 191 35.90 12.12 10.66
N ARG A 192 37.11 11.74 11.09
CA ARG A 192 37.48 11.73 12.52
C ARG A 192 37.73 13.18 12.98
N PRO A 193 37.07 13.68 14.03
CA PRO A 193 37.53 14.90 14.69
C PRO A 193 38.88 14.59 15.36
N GLU A 194 39.88 15.43 15.15
CA GLU A 194 41.11 15.41 15.94
C GLU A 194 40.75 15.53 17.42
N SER A 195 41.02 14.46 18.18
CA SER A 195 40.93 14.46 19.63
C SER A 195 42.01 15.37 20.19
N GLY A 196 41.69 16.65 20.38
CA GLY A 196 42.48 17.59 21.15
C GLY A 196 42.46 17.25 22.64
N VAL A 197 43.15 16.19 23.04
CA VAL A 197 43.58 15.96 24.42
C VAL A 197 45.10 15.79 24.36
N ARG A 198 45.82 16.82 24.78
CA ARG A 198 47.26 16.73 25.05
C ARG A 198 47.47 15.74 26.19
N SER A 199 48.07 14.61 25.88
CA SER A 199 48.67 13.72 26.87
C SER A 199 49.91 14.41 27.48
N PRO A 200 50.16 14.32 28.80
CA PRO A 200 51.42 14.75 29.38
C PRO A 200 52.52 13.75 29.03
N GLU A 201 53.65 14.25 28.56
CA GLU A 201 54.85 13.48 28.21
C GLU A 201 55.39 12.73 29.42
N SER A 202 55.48 11.39 29.31
CA SER A 202 56.33 10.56 30.13
C SER A 202 57.72 10.48 29.50
N GLY A 203 58.72 10.98 30.22
CA GLY A 203 60.12 10.98 29.78
C GLY A 203 60.69 9.57 29.52
N GLY A 204 61.54 9.50 28.50
CA GLY A 204 62.34 8.33 28.17
C GLY A 204 63.44 8.72 27.19
N LEU A 205 64.69 8.70 27.68
CA LEU A 205 65.90 8.95 26.91
C LEU A 205 66.07 7.97 25.74
N SER A 206 66.41 8.47 24.56
CA SER A 206 67.27 7.75 23.61
C SER A 206 67.88 8.69 22.57
N LEU A 207 69.16 9.00 22.79
CA LEU A 207 70.29 9.25 21.88
C LEU A 207 70.00 9.53 20.39
N GLU A 208 70.44 10.71 19.94
CA GLU A 208 70.68 11.03 18.52
C GLU A 208 71.83 10.20 17.90
N PRO A 209 72.00 10.24 16.56
CA PRO A 209 72.93 11.23 16.03
C PRO A 209 72.52 11.90 14.71
N GLY A 210 72.60 13.24 14.69
CA GLY A 210 73.30 14.01 13.66
C GLY A 210 72.62 14.29 12.32
N VAL A 211 72.51 15.57 11.96
CA VAL A 211 73.35 16.24 10.93
C VAL A 211 72.71 17.59 10.52
N GLN A 212 73.45 18.67 10.82
CA GLN A 212 73.65 19.95 10.10
C GLN A 212 72.44 20.83 9.66
N GLY A 213 72.41 22.06 10.20
CA GLY A 213 71.72 23.23 9.62
C GLY A 213 72.40 23.78 8.34
N PRO A 214 72.07 24.98 7.82
CA PRO A 214 71.61 26.18 8.56
C PRO A 214 70.38 26.95 7.99
N GLU A 215 69.88 27.83 8.85
CA GLU A 215 69.12 29.11 8.74
C GLU A 215 69.39 30.04 7.52
N PRO A 216 68.78 31.26 7.38
CA PRO A 216 67.61 31.90 8.06
C PRO A 216 66.66 32.69 7.11
N GLY A 217 65.57 33.26 7.66
CA GLY A 217 64.96 34.45 7.06
C GLY A 217 63.66 34.94 7.68
N THR A 218 63.78 35.95 8.57
CA THR A 218 62.96 37.19 8.68
C THR A 218 61.42 37.08 8.64
N GLU A 219 60.62 37.67 9.53
CA GLU A 219 60.70 39.02 10.09
C GLU A 219 59.60 39.17 11.19
N ASN A 220 59.89 40.01 12.19
CA ASN A 220 59.01 40.41 13.30
C ASN A 220 57.83 41.29 12.83
N TRP A 221 56.91 41.65 13.74
CA TRP A 221 56.55 43.05 14.12
C TRP A 221 55.10 43.15 14.72
N TRP A 222 55.04 43.26 16.07
CA TRP A 222 54.14 44.01 17.01
C TRP A 222 52.59 43.97 16.84
N ASP A 223 51.72 44.03 17.85
CA ASP A 223 51.73 44.74 19.14
C ASP A 223 50.74 44.07 20.14
N ARG A 224 51.10 44.05 21.43
CA ARG A 224 50.20 44.16 22.59
C ARG A 224 50.55 45.48 23.27
N PRO A 225 49.62 46.15 23.96
CA PRO A 225 49.52 45.97 25.42
C PRO A 225 48.05 46.12 25.90
N ASP A 226 47.61 45.85 27.14
CA ASP A 226 48.26 46.15 28.40
C ASP A 226 47.58 45.46 29.61
N HIS A 227 48.36 45.37 30.69
CA HIS A 227 48.11 45.29 32.14
C HIS A 227 46.66 45.27 32.71
N ASN A 228 46.34 44.69 33.87
CA ASN A 228 47.09 44.52 35.12
C ASN A 228 46.31 43.57 36.07
N SER A 229 47.01 42.84 36.93
CA SER A 229 46.41 42.19 38.12
C SER A 229 47.28 42.46 39.34
N LYS A 230 46.64 42.75 40.48
CA LYS A 230 47.20 42.82 41.84
C LYS A 230 46.13 42.30 42.79
N THR A 231 46.24 41.07 43.27
CA THR A 231 46.99 40.57 44.45
C THR A 231 46.25 40.67 45.78
N LYS A 232 46.20 39.51 46.46
CA LYS A 232 46.44 39.20 47.89
C LYS A 232 45.39 38.19 48.40
N GLU A 233 45.77 36.95 48.72
CA GLU A 233 46.45 36.51 49.98
C GLU A 233 45.61 36.87 51.22
N GLN A 234 45.33 36.01 52.21
CA GLN A 234 46.03 34.82 52.71
C GLN A 234 45.17 34.17 53.83
N ASN A 235 45.45 32.89 54.13
CA ASN A 235 45.42 32.24 55.46
C ASN A 235 44.07 31.96 56.16
N SER A 236 43.84 30.88 56.92
CA SER A 236 44.67 29.73 57.35
C SER A 236 43.82 28.76 58.22
N ASN A 237 44.24 27.49 58.23
CA ASN A 237 44.23 26.51 59.36
C ASN A 237 42.94 25.79 59.83
N SER A 238 42.83 24.53 59.37
CA SER A 238 42.83 23.25 60.13
C SER A 238 42.11 23.12 61.48
N ILE A 239 41.29 22.06 61.61
CA ILE A 239 41.27 21.07 62.72
C ILE A 239 40.60 19.78 62.21
N VAL A 240 41.16 18.64 62.63
CA VAL A 240 40.72 17.26 62.37
C VAL A 240 39.91 16.77 63.57
N GLU A 241 38.75 16.14 63.36
CA GLU A 241 38.11 15.26 64.34
C GLU A 241 37.31 14.12 63.66
N LEU A 242 37.31 12.97 64.33
CA LEU A 242 36.93 11.63 63.85
C LEU A 242 35.41 11.35 63.93
N SER A 243 34.99 10.36 63.13
CA SER A 243 33.62 9.96 62.71
C SER A 243 32.62 9.54 63.81
N PRO A 244 31.30 9.42 63.49
CA PRO A 244 30.79 8.08 63.13
C PRO A 244 29.70 8.03 62.04
N SER A 245 29.87 7.03 61.16
CA SER A 245 28.85 6.24 60.46
C SER A 245 27.45 6.83 60.22
N ASN A 246 27.17 7.20 58.98
CA ASN A 246 25.85 6.96 58.39
C ASN A 246 26.00 6.60 56.90
N LYS A 247 25.81 5.33 56.57
CA LYS A 247 25.86 4.80 55.21
C LYS A 247 24.59 5.24 54.47
N ASN A 248 24.66 6.35 53.75
CA ASN A 248 23.84 6.54 52.55
C ASN A 248 24.57 5.89 51.37
N PRO A 249 23.91 5.09 50.52
CA PRO A 249 24.55 4.53 49.35
C PRO A 249 24.93 5.68 48.39
N GLN A 250 26.22 5.95 48.27
CA GLN A 250 26.78 6.83 47.25
C GLN A 250 26.47 6.23 45.88
N LEU A 251 25.78 7.01 45.03
CA LEU A 251 25.75 6.81 43.59
C LEU A 251 27.21 6.79 43.07
N PRO A 252 27.58 5.84 42.18
CA PRO A 252 28.94 5.82 41.65
C PRO A 252 29.14 7.05 40.76
N THR A 253 30.00 7.97 41.19
CA THR A 253 30.58 9.01 40.34
C THR A 253 31.89 8.48 39.77
N GLN A 254 31.89 8.07 38.49
CA GLN A 254 33.01 8.22 37.55
C GLN A 254 32.59 7.73 36.16
N ASP A 255 32.46 8.70 35.24
CA ASP A 255 32.60 8.62 33.77
C ASP A 255 32.12 7.30 33.10
N SER A 256 30.81 7.11 33.03
CA SER A 256 30.19 6.06 32.20
C SER A 256 29.40 6.66 31.03
N ARG A 257 30.00 7.59 30.29
CA ARG A 257 29.46 7.92 28.97
C ARG A 257 29.60 6.66 28.11
N LEU A 258 28.47 6.11 27.66
CA LEU A 258 28.44 5.02 26.67
C LEU A 258 29.36 5.39 25.49
N PRO A 259 30.01 4.40 24.84
CA PRO A 259 30.89 4.67 23.71
C PRO A 259 30.20 5.55 22.65
N ALA A 260 31.01 6.33 21.93
CA ALA A 260 30.57 7.08 20.75
C ALA A 260 29.68 6.19 19.86
N PRO A 261 28.63 6.76 19.23
CA PRO A 261 27.57 5.97 18.61
C PRO A 261 28.16 4.86 17.75
N ASP A 262 27.56 3.67 17.80
CA ASP A 262 27.66 2.75 16.68
C ASP A 262 27.36 3.60 15.43
N SER A 263 28.36 3.73 14.55
CA SER A 263 28.33 4.69 13.45
C SER A 263 27.25 4.33 12.44
N ARG A 264 26.59 3.18 12.60
CA ARG A 264 25.52 2.68 11.74
C ARG A 264 24.18 3.36 12.01
N LEU A 265 23.52 3.81 10.95
CA LEU A 265 22.12 4.25 10.99
C LEU A 265 21.22 3.04 11.31
N LYS A 266 20.40 3.12 12.37
CA LYS A 266 19.42 2.06 12.68
C LYS A 266 18.21 2.17 11.75
N ILE A 267 17.75 1.05 11.20
CA ILE A 267 16.59 0.99 10.31
C ILE A 267 15.60 -0.03 10.86
N TRP A 268 14.36 0.39 11.05
CA TRP A 268 13.31 -0.45 11.59
C TRP A 268 12.03 -0.35 10.79
N GLY A 269 11.46 -1.48 10.40
CA GLY A 269 10.14 -1.53 9.80
C GLY A 269 9.11 -2.02 10.80
N ILE A 270 7.94 -1.41 10.81
CA ILE A 270 6.78 -1.90 11.56
C ILE A 270 5.81 -2.48 10.54
N SER A 271 5.36 -3.71 10.75
CA SER A 271 4.47 -4.38 9.81
C SER A 271 3.39 -5.20 10.50
N ALA A 272 2.21 -5.25 9.88
CA ALA A 272 1.25 -6.31 10.12
C ALA A 272 1.76 -7.64 9.52
N THR A 273 1.08 -8.73 9.87
CA THR A 273 1.40 -10.06 9.38
C THR A 273 1.05 -10.21 7.90
N ILE A 274 2.05 -10.62 7.12
CA ILE A 274 1.97 -10.96 5.70
C ILE A 274 2.70 -12.29 5.46
N GLY A 275 2.46 -12.92 4.31
CA GLY A 275 3.00 -14.25 3.98
C GLY A 275 4.52 -14.33 3.80
N ASN A 276 5.19 -13.20 3.54
CA ASN A 276 6.62 -13.11 3.23
C ASN A 276 7.35 -12.05 4.11
N LEU A 277 7.17 -12.11 5.43
CA LEU A 277 7.75 -11.14 6.38
C LEU A 277 9.28 -11.11 6.39
N GLU A 278 9.93 -12.25 6.20
CA GLU A 278 11.39 -12.36 6.14
C GLU A 278 11.92 -11.60 4.92
N GLN A 279 11.34 -11.86 3.74
CA GLN A 279 11.65 -11.10 2.52
C GLN A 279 11.34 -9.62 2.70
N ALA A 280 10.25 -9.26 3.40
CA ALA A 280 9.94 -7.87 3.71
C ALA A 280 11.09 -7.17 4.46
N ALA A 281 11.70 -7.86 5.43
CA ALA A 281 12.83 -7.33 6.19
C ALA A 281 14.10 -7.23 5.33
N GLU A 282 14.34 -8.19 4.44
CA GLU A 282 15.43 -8.13 3.46
C GLU A 282 15.29 -6.93 2.51
N VAL A 283 14.10 -6.70 1.94
CA VAL A 283 13.85 -5.55 1.05
C VAL A 283 14.09 -4.23 1.80
N LEU A 284 13.62 -4.13 3.04
CA LEU A 284 13.75 -2.91 3.84
C LEU A 284 15.21 -2.53 4.08
N LEU A 285 16.04 -3.52 4.41
CA LEU A 285 17.44 -3.30 4.81
C LEU A 285 18.39 -3.29 3.61
N GLY A 286 17.98 -3.91 2.50
CA GLY A 286 18.77 -4.12 1.30
C GLY A 286 19.74 -5.30 1.44
N ASN A 287 20.48 -5.57 0.37
CA ASN A 287 21.23 -6.82 0.19
C ASN A 287 22.62 -6.82 0.86
N ASN A 288 22.99 -5.72 1.52
CA ASN A 288 24.29 -5.57 2.18
C ASN A 288 24.27 -6.01 3.65
N ILE A 289 23.10 -6.29 4.21
CA ILE A 289 22.97 -6.82 5.56
C ILE A 289 22.69 -8.32 5.43
N PRO A 290 23.59 -9.20 5.90
CA PRO A 290 23.33 -10.62 5.87
C PRO A 290 22.03 -10.96 6.62
N PRO A 291 21.20 -11.89 6.12
CA PRO A 291 19.91 -12.22 6.73
C PRO A 291 20.00 -12.56 8.23
N GLU A 292 21.09 -13.17 8.68
CA GLU A 292 21.33 -13.51 10.09
C GLU A 292 21.51 -12.29 11.02
N GLN A 293 21.85 -11.13 10.46
CA GLN A 293 21.96 -9.86 11.20
C GLN A 293 20.62 -9.12 11.27
N ILE A 294 19.63 -9.52 10.47
CA ILE A 294 18.29 -8.93 10.46
C ILE A 294 17.52 -9.45 11.67
N LYS A 295 17.07 -8.55 12.55
CA LYS A 295 16.30 -8.95 13.73
C LYS A 295 14.80 -8.88 13.46
N MET A 296 14.11 -9.93 13.89
CA MET A 296 12.65 -10.05 13.78
C MET A 296 12.05 -10.11 15.17
N VAL A 297 11.33 -9.07 15.57
CA VAL A 297 10.56 -9.05 16.83
C VAL A 297 9.10 -9.29 16.49
N ARG A 298 8.45 -10.27 17.15
CA ARG A 298 7.06 -10.66 16.84
C ARG A 298 6.17 -10.54 18.06
N ALA A 299 5.15 -9.71 17.98
CA ALA A 299 4.12 -9.64 19.01
C ALA A 299 3.23 -10.89 18.96
N LYS A 300 3.44 -11.80 19.91
CA LYS A 300 2.58 -12.97 20.15
C LYS A 300 1.31 -12.56 20.92
N LEU A 301 0.50 -11.70 20.32
CA LEU A 301 -0.78 -11.27 20.89
C LEU A 301 -1.91 -12.01 20.18
N GLU A 302 -2.54 -12.96 20.86
CA GLU A 302 -3.75 -13.62 20.34
C GLU A 302 -4.94 -12.66 20.46
N LYS A 303 -5.28 -11.98 19.36
CA LYS A 303 -6.53 -11.23 19.28
C LYS A 303 -7.67 -12.21 18.97
N LYS A 304 -8.65 -12.31 19.86
CA LYS A 304 -9.85 -13.13 19.63
C LYS A 304 -10.76 -12.41 18.64
N ILE A 305 -10.90 -12.96 17.44
CA ILE A 305 -11.79 -12.44 16.41
C ILE A 305 -12.94 -13.42 16.23
N VAL A 306 -14.16 -12.92 16.37
CA VAL A 306 -15.39 -13.69 16.11
C VAL A 306 -15.97 -13.22 14.79
N ILE A 307 -16.10 -14.15 13.84
CA ILE A 307 -16.59 -13.89 12.50
C ILE A 307 -17.93 -14.59 12.30
N GLU A 308 -18.97 -13.81 12.06
CA GLU A 308 -20.32 -14.30 11.80
C GLU A 308 -20.71 -13.96 10.35
N SER A 309 -21.17 -14.93 9.57
CA SER A 309 -21.69 -14.65 8.23
C SER A 309 -23.18 -14.41 8.31
N VAL A 310 -23.66 -13.37 7.63
CA VAL A 310 -25.09 -13.09 7.48
C VAL A 310 -25.63 -13.98 6.38
N ILE A 311 -26.47 -14.95 6.77
CA ILE A 311 -27.01 -15.95 5.85
C ILE A 311 -28.36 -15.45 5.28
N PRO A 312 -28.51 -15.35 3.95
CA PRO A 312 -29.80 -15.07 3.33
C PRO A 312 -30.83 -16.18 3.61
N GLU A 313 -32.10 -15.82 3.76
CA GLU A 313 -33.19 -16.79 4.00
C GLU A 313 -33.36 -17.80 2.85
N ASN A 314 -33.19 -17.35 1.60
CA ASN A 314 -33.31 -18.19 0.40
C ASN A 314 -32.06 -18.09 -0.48
N VAL A 315 -31.07 -18.96 -0.25
CA VAL A 315 -29.77 -18.90 -0.96
C VAL A 315 -29.89 -19.22 -2.45
N GLU A 316 -30.87 -20.05 -2.85
CA GLU A 316 -31.14 -20.38 -4.26
C GLU A 316 -31.74 -19.21 -5.05
N THR A 317 -32.49 -18.31 -4.42
CA THR A 317 -33.04 -17.13 -5.12
C THR A 317 -32.29 -15.85 -4.76
N TYR A 318 -31.38 -15.94 -3.80
CA TYR A 318 -30.47 -14.87 -3.45
C TYR A 318 -29.58 -14.59 -4.66
N SER A 319 -29.52 -13.31 -5.00
CA SER A 319 -28.97 -12.81 -6.26
C SER A 319 -27.69 -13.52 -6.70
N TRP A 320 -27.76 -14.13 -7.88
CA TRP A 320 -26.67 -14.93 -8.44
C TRP A 320 -25.44 -14.11 -8.85
N ALA A 321 -25.64 -12.83 -9.18
CA ALA A 321 -24.61 -11.85 -9.50
C ALA A 321 -25.19 -10.42 -9.48
N GLY A 322 -24.33 -9.40 -9.54
CA GLY A 322 -24.70 -8.03 -9.90
C GLY A 322 -25.43 -7.21 -8.84
N HIS A 323 -25.64 -7.72 -7.62
CA HIS A 323 -26.28 -6.96 -6.55
C HIS A 323 -25.24 -6.41 -5.58
N ILE A 324 -25.47 -5.21 -5.08
CA ILE A 324 -24.52 -4.48 -4.24
C ILE A 324 -24.60 -4.92 -2.75
N GLY A 325 -25.36 -6.00 -2.47
CA GLY A 325 -25.59 -6.57 -1.14
C GLY A 325 -26.77 -5.96 -0.37
N VAL A 326 -27.44 -4.95 -0.92
CA VAL A 326 -28.51 -4.19 -0.24
C VAL A 326 -29.74 -5.05 0.11
N LYS A 327 -29.90 -6.24 -0.49
CA LYS A 327 -30.96 -7.20 -0.11
C LYS A 327 -30.84 -7.67 1.35
N LEU A 328 -29.64 -7.65 1.92
CA LEU A 328 -29.39 -7.97 3.33
C LEU A 328 -29.37 -6.74 4.23
N LEU A 329 -29.80 -5.57 3.72
CA LEU A 329 -29.86 -4.34 4.51
C LEU A 329 -30.64 -4.53 5.82
N PRO A 330 -31.82 -5.20 5.86
CA PRO A 330 -32.54 -5.40 7.11
C PRO A 330 -31.72 -6.12 8.19
N GLN A 331 -31.07 -7.24 7.81
CA GLN A 331 -30.22 -8.02 8.72
C GLN A 331 -29.01 -7.21 9.19
N VAL A 332 -28.41 -6.40 8.30
CA VAL A 332 -27.32 -5.50 8.67
C VAL A 332 -27.80 -4.44 9.66
N MET A 333 -28.99 -3.88 9.46
CA MET A 333 -29.52 -2.86 10.37
C MET A 333 -29.92 -3.42 11.74
N GLU A 334 -30.31 -4.69 11.83
CA GLU A 334 -30.45 -5.37 13.14
C GLU A 334 -29.11 -5.46 13.89
N ILE A 335 -28.02 -5.73 13.18
CA ILE A 335 -26.66 -5.75 13.76
C ILE A 335 -26.27 -4.34 14.22
N VAL A 336 -26.53 -3.32 13.39
CA VAL A 336 -26.28 -1.92 13.72
C VAL A 336 -27.07 -1.50 14.95
N ALA A 337 -28.35 -1.85 15.04
CA ALA A 337 -29.21 -1.50 16.19
C ALA A 337 -28.62 -2.03 17.51
N LYS A 338 -28.12 -3.28 17.52
CA LYS A 338 -27.55 -3.97 18.69
C LYS A 338 -26.15 -3.50 19.10
N SER A 339 -25.42 -2.79 18.24
CA SER A 339 -24.03 -2.34 18.47
C SER A 339 -23.99 -0.87 18.90
N LYS A 340 -23.04 -0.37 19.70
CA LYS A 340 -22.99 1.08 19.99
C LYS A 340 -22.48 1.88 18.79
N THR A 341 -21.41 1.41 18.17
CA THR A 341 -20.84 1.97 16.94
C THR A 341 -20.46 0.87 15.97
N THR A 342 -20.89 1.00 14.71
CA THR A 342 -20.61 0.03 13.64
C THR A 342 -19.88 0.67 12.47
N LEU A 343 -18.82 0.01 11.99
CA LEU A 343 -18.22 0.33 10.69
C LEU A 343 -18.73 -0.64 9.63
N ILE A 344 -19.31 -0.11 8.55
CA ILE A 344 -19.72 -0.88 7.37
C ILE A 344 -18.68 -0.65 6.27
N PHE A 345 -17.80 -1.64 6.08
CA PHE A 345 -16.81 -1.62 5.02
C PHE A 345 -17.39 -2.09 3.70
N THR A 346 -17.05 -1.35 2.66
CA THR A 346 -17.41 -1.62 1.26
C THR A 346 -16.15 -1.59 0.40
N ASN A 347 -16.17 -2.28 -0.74
CA ASN A 347 -14.96 -2.40 -1.58
C ASN A 347 -14.75 -1.22 -2.51
N THR A 348 -15.83 -0.49 -2.85
CA THR A 348 -15.76 0.65 -3.77
C THR A 348 -16.44 1.87 -3.18
N ARG A 349 -16.00 3.06 -3.61
CA ARG A 349 -16.63 4.33 -3.22
C ARG A 349 -18.09 4.40 -3.67
N SER A 350 -18.40 3.88 -4.87
CA SER A 350 -19.78 3.77 -5.36
C SER A 350 -20.64 2.90 -4.45
N GLN A 351 -20.11 1.75 -3.98
CA GLN A 351 -20.81 0.89 -3.05
C GLN A 351 -21.05 1.58 -1.70
N SER A 352 -20.09 2.37 -1.19
CA SER A 352 -20.31 3.17 0.02
C SER A 352 -21.47 4.15 -0.12
N GLU A 353 -21.52 4.89 -1.24
CA GLU A 353 -22.60 5.85 -1.53
C GLU A 353 -23.96 5.14 -1.63
N ILE A 354 -24.01 3.98 -2.28
CA ILE A 354 -25.23 3.19 -2.44
C ILE A 354 -25.75 2.67 -1.10
N TRP A 355 -24.87 2.13 -0.25
CA TRP A 355 -25.25 1.63 1.07
C TRP A 355 -25.70 2.74 2.00
N TYR A 356 -24.97 3.86 2.02
CA TYR A 356 -25.35 5.03 2.82
C TYR A 356 -26.74 5.55 2.42
N HIS A 357 -27.01 5.66 1.12
CA HIS A 357 -28.31 6.07 0.61
C HIS A 357 -29.41 5.07 0.96
N ALA A 358 -29.17 3.77 0.77
CA ALA A 358 -30.15 2.74 1.09
C ALA A 358 -30.53 2.73 2.58
N ILE A 359 -29.56 2.96 3.47
CA ILE A 359 -29.81 3.14 4.91
C ILE A 359 -30.67 4.37 5.16
N LEU A 360 -30.31 5.53 4.58
CA LEU A 360 -31.09 6.77 4.78
C LEU A 360 -32.54 6.68 4.30
N ASP A 361 -32.77 5.99 3.18
CA ASP A 361 -34.10 5.85 2.60
C ASP A 361 -35.01 4.92 3.42
N GLN A 362 -34.48 3.78 3.87
CA GLN A 362 -35.27 2.74 4.55
C GLN A 362 -35.26 2.86 6.07
N TYR A 363 -34.22 3.49 6.63
CA TYR A 363 -33.99 3.69 8.06
C TYR A 363 -33.63 5.16 8.36
N PRO A 364 -34.54 6.11 8.08
CA PRO A 364 -34.28 7.53 8.22
C PRO A 364 -33.96 7.98 9.65
N GLU A 365 -34.26 7.16 10.67
CA GLU A 365 -33.91 7.41 12.07
C GLU A 365 -32.40 7.45 12.33
N TYR A 366 -31.57 6.89 11.44
CA TYR A 366 -30.11 7.00 11.54
C TYR A 366 -29.57 8.32 10.98
N ALA A 367 -30.41 9.14 10.35
CA ALA A 367 -30.02 10.45 9.87
C ALA A 367 -29.50 11.32 11.03
N GLY A 368 -28.31 11.91 10.85
CA GLY A 368 -27.63 12.72 11.88
C GLY A 368 -26.74 11.94 12.85
N ILE A 369 -26.90 10.63 12.95
CA ILE A 369 -26.02 9.73 13.73
C ILE A 369 -25.26 8.73 12.83
N MET A 370 -25.32 8.93 11.52
CA MET A 370 -24.57 8.18 10.52
C MET A 370 -23.67 9.08 9.68
N ALA A 371 -22.57 8.52 9.19
CA ALA A 371 -21.66 9.22 8.28
C ALA A 371 -21.10 8.30 7.19
N MET A 372 -20.42 8.91 6.21
CA MET A 372 -19.67 8.21 5.17
C MET A 372 -18.21 8.62 5.22
N HIS A 373 -17.30 7.68 4.90
CA HIS A 373 -15.88 7.96 4.84
C HIS A 373 -15.20 7.27 3.65
N HIS A 374 -14.69 8.05 2.69
CA HIS A 374 -13.85 7.56 1.61
C HIS A 374 -12.93 8.64 1.05
N GLY A 375 -11.85 8.25 0.36
CA GLY A 375 -10.78 9.16 -0.10
C GLY A 375 -11.19 10.27 -1.09
N SER A 376 -12.36 10.17 -1.72
CA SER A 376 -12.92 11.25 -2.56
C SER A 376 -13.54 12.41 -1.78
N LEU A 377 -13.78 12.26 -0.46
CA LEU A 377 -14.34 13.33 0.36
C LEU A 377 -13.27 14.34 0.76
N ASP A 378 -13.70 15.59 0.93
CA ASP A 378 -12.84 16.67 1.40
C ASP A 378 -12.22 16.34 2.78
N ASN A 379 -11.04 16.89 3.05
CA ASN A 379 -10.27 16.58 4.25
C ASN A 379 -11.00 17.03 5.53
N GLU A 380 -11.70 18.16 5.46
CA GLU A 380 -12.48 18.67 6.59
C GLU A 380 -13.59 17.69 7.01
N ILE A 381 -14.30 17.12 6.02
CA ILE A 381 -15.35 16.12 6.26
C ILE A 381 -14.74 14.85 6.86
N ARG A 382 -13.63 14.34 6.30
CA ARG A 382 -12.97 13.14 6.81
C ARG A 382 -12.52 13.32 8.27
N ASN A 383 -11.85 14.42 8.57
CA ASN A 383 -11.42 14.74 9.94
C ASN A 383 -12.60 14.86 10.91
N TRP A 384 -13.72 15.45 10.47
CA TRP A 384 -14.93 15.53 11.29
C TRP A 384 -15.48 14.14 11.60
N VAL A 385 -15.56 13.24 10.61
CA VAL A 385 -16.02 11.86 10.83
C VAL A 385 -15.08 11.09 11.76
N GLU A 386 -13.77 11.21 11.58
CA GLU A 386 -12.76 10.58 12.45
C GLU A 386 -12.90 11.08 13.90
N GLN A 387 -13.08 12.39 14.10
CA GLN A 387 -13.28 12.97 15.43
C GLN A 387 -14.62 12.57 16.04
N ALA A 388 -15.69 12.49 15.24
CA ALA A 388 -17.01 12.08 15.69
C ALA A 388 -17.05 10.59 16.06
N LEU A 389 -16.28 9.74 15.36
CA LEU A 389 -16.03 8.36 15.76
C LEU A 389 -15.29 8.29 17.09
N HIS A 390 -14.21 9.05 17.26
CA HIS A 390 -13.47 9.11 18.51
C HIS A 390 -14.33 9.57 19.71
N ASN A 391 -15.29 10.45 19.47
CA ASN A 391 -16.20 10.97 20.49
C ASN A 391 -17.46 10.11 20.69
N GLU A 392 -17.54 8.92 20.06
CA GLU A 392 -18.71 8.02 20.10
C GLU A 392 -20.03 8.70 19.66
N ALA A 393 -19.95 9.74 18.83
CA ALA A 393 -21.11 10.51 18.38
C ALA A 393 -21.85 9.85 17.19
N LEU A 394 -21.22 8.88 16.53
CA LEU A 394 -21.76 8.18 15.37
C LEU A 394 -22.11 6.73 15.70
N LYS A 395 -23.33 6.35 15.34
CA LYS A 395 -23.86 4.98 15.44
C LYS A 395 -23.35 4.09 14.32
N VAL A 396 -23.23 4.65 13.10
CA VAL A 396 -22.79 3.89 11.92
C VAL A 396 -21.98 4.73 10.95
N VAL A 397 -20.89 4.17 10.43
CA VAL A 397 -20.11 4.80 9.38
C VAL A 397 -19.92 3.84 8.22
N VAL A 398 -20.38 4.24 7.03
CA VAL A 398 -20.17 3.50 5.79
C VAL A 398 -18.86 3.96 5.15
N CYS A 399 -17.92 3.04 4.94
CA CYS A 399 -16.57 3.41 4.54
C CYS A 399 -15.94 2.46 3.52
N THR A 400 -14.92 2.96 2.82
CA THR A 400 -13.98 2.12 2.06
C THR A 400 -12.73 1.82 2.88
N SER A 401 -11.67 1.34 2.23
CA SER A 401 -10.35 1.14 2.83
C SER A 401 -9.69 2.38 3.45
N SER A 402 -10.33 3.55 3.35
CA SER A 402 -9.89 4.77 4.03
C SER A 402 -9.88 4.67 5.56
N LEU A 403 -10.63 3.71 6.14
CA LEU A 403 -10.62 3.42 7.58
C LEU A 403 -10.06 2.02 7.90
N ASP A 404 -9.51 1.28 6.91
CA ASP A 404 -8.88 -0.04 7.14
C ASP A 404 -7.63 0.12 8.02
N LEU A 405 -6.91 1.23 7.83
CA LEU A 405 -5.55 1.44 8.30
C LEU A 405 -5.42 2.78 9.03
N GLY A 406 -4.59 2.77 10.08
CA GLY A 406 -3.90 3.97 10.51
C GLY A 406 -4.74 5.13 11.09
N VAL A 407 -5.93 4.89 11.63
CA VAL A 407 -6.57 5.89 12.50
C VAL A 407 -6.96 5.19 13.80
N ASP A 408 -6.51 5.71 14.93
CA ASP A 408 -6.85 5.17 16.26
C ASP A 408 -8.10 5.89 16.78
N PHE A 409 -9.27 5.49 16.28
CA PHE A 409 -10.55 5.87 16.88
C PHE A 409 -10.94 4.81 17.92
N ARG A 410 -11.05 5.22 19.19
CA ARG A 410 -11.61 4.39 20.29
C ARG A 410 -13.15 4.43 20.28
N PRO A 411 -13.82 3.39 20.79
CA PRO A 411 -13.85 2.03 20.30
C PRO A 411 -15.02 1.82 19.33
N VAL A 412 -14.75 1.17 18.19
CA VAL A 412 -15.81 0.56 17.39
C VAL A 412 -16.14 -0.80 18.00
N ASP A 413 -17.43 -1.10 18.15
CA ASP A 413 -17.87 -2.38 18.72
C ASP A 413 -17.93 -3.48 17.66
N THR A 414 -18.41 -3.11 16.47
CA THR A 414 -18.76 -4.07 15.42
C THR A 414 -18.27 -3.61 14.07
N VAL A 415 -17.71 -4.55 13.32
CA VAL A 415 -17.38 -4.35 11.91
C VAL A 415 -18.32 -5.20 11.05
N VAL A 416 -18.82 -4.62 9.96
CA VAL A 416 -19.60 -5.31 8.94
C VAL A 416 -18.84 -5.17 7.62
N GLN A 417 -18.48 -6.29 7.01
CA GLN A 417 -17.81 -6.37 5.72
C GLN A 417 -18.84 -6.72 4.65
N ILE A 418 -19.12 -5.77 3.75
CA ILE A 418 -20.01 -5.98 2.60
C ILE A 418 -19.23 -6.57 1.42
N GLY A 419 -19.69 -7.74 0.97
CA GLY A 419 -19.06 -8.54 -0.05
C GLY A 419 -17.70 -9.08 0.38
N SER A 420 -17.10 -9.89 -0.48
CA SER A 420 -15.78 -10.46 -0.23
C SER A 420 -14.73 -9.38 0.08
N PRO A 421 -13.92 -9.52 1.14
CA PRO A 421 -12.78 -8.63 1.37
C PRO A 421 -11.68 -8.79 0.31
N LYS A 422 -11.76 -9.86 -0.50
CA LYS A 422 -10.82 -10.28 -1.55
C LYS A 422 -9.42 -10.67 -1.04
N GLY A 423 -9.18 -10.52 0.27
CA GLY A 423 -7.98 -11.00 0.95
C GLY A 423 -8.16 -11.07 2.47
N VAL A 424 -7.39 -11.97 3.08
CA VAL A 424 -7.41 -12.35 4.49
C VAL A 424 -6.78 -11.27 5.37
N ALA A 425 -5.58 -10.79 5.02
CA ALA A 425 -4.87 -9.76 5.76
C ALA A 425 -5.68 -8.46 5.84
N ARG A 426 -6.35 -8.09 4.75
CA ARG A 426 -7.25 -6.92 4.73
C ARG A 426 -8.44 -7.09 5.66
N PHE A 427 -9.11 -8.24 5.60
CA PHE A 427 -10.21 -8.51 6.51
C PHE A 427 -9.76 -8.44 7.96
N MET A 428 -8.56 -8.94 8.27
CA MET A 428 -7.99 -8.84 9.61
C MET A 428 -7.73 -7.42 10.06
N GLN A 429 -7.20 -6.57 9.18
CA GLN A 429 -7.01 -5.15 9.47
C GLN A 429 -8.37 -4.48 9.76
N ARG A 430 -9.41 -4.78 8.97
CA ARG A 430 -10.78 -4.30 9.17
C ARG A 430 -11.39 -4.80 10.47
N ALA A 431 -11.44 -6.12 10.66
CA ALA A 431 -11.97 -6.76 11.86
C ALA A 431 -11.21 -6.31 13.11
N GLY A 432 -9.91 -6.06 13.00
CA GLY A 432 -9.08 -5.51 14.06
C GLY A 432 -9.51 -4.12 14.54
N ARG A 433 -10.35 -3.39 13.79
CA ARG A 433 -10.95 -2.11 14.21
C ARG A 433 -12.05 -2.27 15.25
N SER A 434 -12.73 -3.43 15.32
CA SER A 434 -13.61 -3.72 16.45
C SER A 434 -12.83 -4.20 17.66
N GLY A 435 -13.27 -3.83 18.87
CA GLY A 435 -12.59 -4.23 20.10
C GLY A 435 -11.11 -3.84 20.08
N HIS A 436 -10.80 -2.55 19.90
CA HIS A 436 -9.45 -2.04 19.66
C HIS A 436 -8.58 -1.92 20.94
N HIS A 437 -8.99 -2.49 22.08
CA HIS A 437 -8.18 -2.53 23.29
C HIS A 437 -7.62 -3.95 23.57
N PRO A 438 -6.46 -4.07 24.24
CA PRO A 438 -5.90 -5.36 24.61
C PRO A 438 -6.92 -6.25 25.34
N GLY A 439 -7.04 -7.51 24.92
CA GLY A 439 -7.95 -8.50 25.50
C GLY A 439 -9.41 -8.44 25.02
N ALA A 440 -9.82 -7.41 24.26
CA ALA A 440 -11.16 -7.33 23.70
C ALA A 440 -11.41 -8.37 22.60
N ILE A 441 -12.67 -8.77 22.42
CA ILE A 441 -13.10 -9.58 21.29
C ILE A 441 -13.43 -8.64 20.12
N SER A 442 -12.78 -8.85 18.97
CA SER A 442 -13.17 -8.20 17.72
C SER A 442 -14.36 -8.94 17.11
N LYS A 443 -15.53 -8.31 17.08
CA LYS A 443 -16.69 -8.85 16.38
C LYS A 443 -16.74 -8.34 14.95
N ALA A 444 -16.83 -9.26 14.00
CA ALA A 444 -16.92 -8.94 12.58
C ALA A 444 -18.03 -9.76 11.90
N TYR A 445 -18.79 -9.10 11.04
CA TYR A 445 -19.84 -9.71 10.23
C TYR A 445 -19.45 -9.73 8.76
N PHE A 446 -19.67 -10.86 8.09
CA PHE A 446 -19.49 -10.99 6.64
C PHE A 446 -20.86 -11.02 5.95
N VAL A 447 -21.07 -10.11 5.00
CA VAL A 447 -22.36 -9.97 4.29
C VAL A 447 -22.14 -10.27 2.80
N PRO A 448 -22.61 -11.42 2.28
CA PRO A 448 -22.41 -11.77 0.88
C PRO A 448 -23.23 -10.86 -0.04
N THR A 449 -22.63 -10.45 -1.15
CA THR A 449 -23.32 -9.70 -2.21
C THR A 449 -24.01 -10.61 -3.23
N HIS A 450 -23.59 -11.87 -3.29
CA HIS A 450 -24.21 -12.97 -4.04
C HIS A 450 -23.94 -14.31 -3.35
N SER A 451 -24.70 -15.36 -3.69
CA SER A 451 -24.69 -16.62 -2.93
C SER A 451 -23.29 -17.26 -2.80
N LEU A 452 -22.55 -17.39 -3.91
CA LEU A 452 -21.22 -18.04 -3.90
C LEU A 452 -20.17 -17.37 -2.98
N GLU A 453 -20.34 -16.10 -2.62
CA GLU A 453 -19.46 -15.43 -1.66
C GLU A 453 -19.54 -16.03 -0.25
N LEU A 454 -20.60 -16.78 0.09
CA LEU A 454 -20.66 -17.54 1.34
C LEU A 454 -19.50 -18.56 1.43
N LEU A 455 -19.12 -19.18 0.30
CA LEU A 455 -17.96 -20.09 0.27
C LEU A 455 -16.66 -19.33 0.53
N GLU A 456 -16.56 -18.08 0.06
CA GLU A 456 -15.44 -17.19 0.40
C GLU A 456 -15.45 -16.82 1.89
N GLY A 457 -16.61 -16.64 2.50
CA GLY A 457 -16.75 -16.46 3.95
C GLY A 457 -16.23 -17.66 4.76
N ALA A 458 -16.54 -18.89 4.33
CA ALA A 458 -15.98 -20.11 4.92
C ALA A 458 -14.47 -20.21 4.71
N ALA A 459 -14.00 -19.90 3.49
CA ALA A 459 -12.57 -19.91 3.16
C ALA A 459 -11.79 -18.88 3.99
N LEU A 460 -12.36 -17.68 4.19
CA LEU A 460 -11.79 -16.63 5.02
C LEU A 460 -11.61 -17.09 6.48
N LYS A 461 -12.65 -17.69 7.07
CA LYS A 461 -12.57 -18.25 8.44
C LYS A 461 -11.49 -19.33 8.56
N GLN A 462 -11.40 -20.21 7.57
CA GLN A 462 -10.40 -21.27 7.54
C GLN A 462 -8.97 -20.71 7.37
N ALA A 463 -8.78 -19.72 6.49
CA ALA A 463 -7.48 -19.09 6.28
C ALA A 463 -6.94 -18.44 7.55
N LEU A 464 -7.83 -17.78 8.31
CA LEU A 464 -7.49 -17.16 9.60
C LEU A 464 -7.12 -18.18 10.66
N LYS A 465 -7.89 -19.27 10.77
CA LYS A 465 -7.57 -20.38 11.67
C LYS A 465 -6.19 -20.97 11.38
N ASN A 466 -5.80 -21.02 10.11
CA ASN A 466 -4.53 -21.59 9.67
C ASN A 466 -3.37 -20.57 9.64
N GLY A 467 -3.63 -19.29 9.93
CA GLY A 467 -2.61 -18.23 9.86
C GLY A 467 -2.07 -17.99 8.44
N VAL A 468 -2.91 -18.21 7.42
CA VAL A 468 -2.54 -18.00 6.01
C VAL A 468 -2.82 -16.55 5.62
N TYR A 469 -1.76 -15.81 5.31
CA TYR A 469 -1.82 -14.40 4.92
C TYR A 469 -1.23 -14.16 3.54
N GLU A 470 -1.70 -13.12 2.85
CA GLU A 470 -1.16 -12.71 1.56
C GLU A 470 0.30 -12.31 1.65
N SER A 471 1.10 -12.78 0.69
CA SER A 471 2.43 -12.24 0.43
C SER A 471 2.32 -10.93 -0.34
N ARG A 472 3.34 -10.09 -0.20
CA ARG A 472 3.51 -8.84 -0.95
C ARG A 472 4.81 -8.91 -1.74
N ASP A 473 4.70 -9.23 -3.02
CA ASP A 473 5.88 -9.43 -3.87
C ASP A 473 6.60 -8.09 -4.10
N PRO A 474 7.92 -8.01 -3.86
CA PRO A 474 8.69 -6.78 -4.07
C PRO A 474 8.71 -6.34 -5.53
N VAL A 475 8.79 -5.03 -5.76
CA VAL A 475 8.99 -4.48 -7.11
C VAL A 475 10.47 -4.58 -7.47
N ILE A 476 10.77 -5.11 -8.66
CA ILE A 476 12.13 -5.22 -9.20
C ILE A 476 12.30 -4.30 -10.41
N LEU A 477 13.49 -3.71 -10.54
CA LEU A 477 13.91 -2.90 -11.68
C LEU A 477 12.87 -1.84 -12.11
N ALA A 478 12.34 -1.07 -11.16
CA ALA A 478 11.47 0.07 -11.46
C ALA A 478 12.31 1.24 -12.00
N LEU A 479 12.63 1.22 -13.31
CA LEU A 479 13.58 2.14 -13.94
C LEU A 479 13.04 3.57 -14.04
N ASP A 480 11.74 3.74 -14.18
CA ASP A 480 11.06 5.04 -14.07
C ASP A 480 11.28 5.74 -12.72
N VAL A 481 11.20 5.00 -11.60
CA VAL A 481 11.50 5.50 -10.26
C VAL A 481 12.98 5.85 -10.15
N LEU A 482 13.87 5.06 -10.76
CA LEU A 482 15.30 5.33 -10.78
C LEU A 482 15.63 6.61 -11.56
N LEU A 483 15.02 6.82 -12.74
CA LEU A 483 15.15 8.06 -13.52
C LEU A 483 14.73 9.27 -12.68
N GLN A 484 13.58 9.19 -12.03
CA GLN A 484 13.09 10.24 -11.14
C GLN A 484 14.08 10.51 -10.00
N TYR A 485 14.65 9.47 -9.40
CA TYR A 485 15.60 9.59 -8.31
C TYR A 485 16.94 10.20 -8.75
N MET A 486 17.47 9.80 -9.90
CA MET A 486 18.68 10.40 -10.47
C MET A 486 18.50 11.89 -10.72
N VAL A 487 17.36 12.31 -11.30
CA VAL A 487 17.06 13.74 -11.47
C VAL A 487 16.85 14.44 -10.12
N THR A 488 16.30 13.73 -9.12
CA THR A 488 16.15 14.25 -7.74
C THR A 488 17.51 14.63 -7.15
N LEU A 489 18.50 13.75 -7.28
CA LEU A 489 19.86 14.02 -6.83
C LEU A 489 20.52 15.12 -7.68
N ALA A 490 20.34 15.12 -9.00
CA ALA A 490 20.88 16.15 -9.88
C ALA A 490 20.35 17.56 -9.57
N VAL A 491 19.08 17.68 -9.16
CA VAL A 491 18.44 18.94 -8.74
C VAL A 491 18.99 19.49 -7.42
N SER A 492 19.60 18.62 -6.61
CA SER A 492 20.19 18.95 -5.32
C SER A 492 21.65 19.41 -5.47
N ASP A 493 22.59 18.69 -4.84
CA ASP A 493 24.03 18.93 -4.90
C ASP A 493 24.70 18.18 -6.06
N GLY A 494 23.95 17.30 -6.75
CA GLY A 494 24.44 16.45 -7.84
C GLY A 494 24.87 15.06 -7.38
N PHE A 495 25.27 14.21 -8.32
CA PHE A 495 25.78 12.86 -8.02
C PHE A 495 26.88 12.43 -8.99
N ARG A 496 27.72 11.48 -8.58
CA ARG A 496 28.71 10.82 -9.44
C ARG A 496 28.21 9.44 -9.83
N ALA A 497 28.30 9.11 -11.12
CA ALA A 497 27.73 7.87 -11.68
C ALA A 497 28.23 6.59 -11.00
N ASP A 498 29.54 6.43 -10.80
CA ASP A 498 30.10 5.20 -10.20
C ASP A 498 29.72 5.02 -8.73
N ALA A 499 29.71 6.11 -7.96
CA ALA A 499 29.31 6.07 -6.56
C ALA A 499 27.83 5.71 -6.43
N LEU A 500 26.98 6.37 -7.24
CA LEU A 500 25.55 6.07 -7.26
C LEU A 500 25.28 4.63 -7.71
N PHE A 501 25.97 4.13 -8.74
CA PHE A 501 25.78 2.75 -9.20
C PHE A 501 26.09 1.74 -8.09
N LYS A 502 27.19 1.93 -7.35
CA LYS A 502 27.51 1.08 -6.19
C LYS A 502 26.43 1.15 -5.11
N GLU A 503 25.94 2.35 -4.80
CA GLU A 503 24.84 2.57 -3.85
C GLU A 503 23.56 1.83 -4.28
N LEU A 504 23.18 1.92 -5.56
CA LEU A 504 21.98 1.28 -6.11
C LEU A 504 22.01 -0.25 -5.99
N LYS A 505 23.17 -0.89 -6.21
CA LYS A 505 23.31 -2.35 -6.10
C LYS A 505 23.08 -2.88 -4.68
N THR A 506 23.04 -2.00 -3.68
CA THR A 506 22.75 -2.37 -2.28
C THR A 506 21.27 -2.47 -1.98
N THR A 507 20.40 -1.96 -2.86
CA THR A 507 18.94 -2.08 -2.71
C THR A 507 18.45 -3.40 -3.29
N PHE A 508 17.28 -3.84 -2.85
CA PHE A 508 16.67 -5.06 -3.37
C PHE A 508 16.18 -4.82 -4.81
N CYS A 509 15.48 -3.70 -5.05
CA CYS A 509 14.90 -3.38 -6.35
C CYS A 509 15.93 -3.32 -7.51
N TYR A 510 17.15 -2.84 -7.24
CA TYR A 510 18.18 -2.62 -8.26
C TYR A 510 19.38 -3.57 -8.12
N ALA A 511 19.24 -4.63 -7.34
CA ALA A 511 20.25 -5.66 -7.14
C ALA A 511 20.75 -6.28 -8.45
N ASP A 512 19.88 -6.43 -9.45
CA ASP A 512 20.18 -7.01 -10.77
C ASP A 512 20.43 -5.97 -11.86
N LEU A 513 20.43 -4.67 -11.53
CA LEU A 513 20.67 -3.60 -12.50
C LEU A 513 22.04 -3.78 -13.16
N LYS A 514 22.07 -3.85 -14.50
CA LYS A 514 23.31 -3.95 -15.26
C LYS A 514 23.93 -2.58 -15.46
N ARG A 515 25.26 -2.54 -15.56
CA ARG A 515 25.97 -1.28 -15.80
C ARG A 515 25.61 -0.65 -17.15
N SER A 516 25.36 -1.47 -18.18
CA SER A 516 24.89 -0.98 -19.48
C SER A 516 23.53 -0.28 -19.39
N GLU A 517 22.57 -0.89 -18.68
CA GLU A 517 21.23 -0.32 -18.47
C GLU A 517 21.32 0.99 -17.68
N PHE A 518 22.16 1.04 -16.63
CA PHE A 518 22.40 2.29 -15.90
C PHE A 518 23.00 3.39 -16.78
N ASN A 519 23.94 3.05 -17.66
CA ASN A 519 24.52 4.02 -18.59
C ASN A 519 23.49 4.52 -19.61
N GLU A 520 22.56 3.69 -20.07
CA GLU A 520 21.44 4.11 -20.92
C GLU A 520 20.51 5.09 -20.18
N LEU A 521 20.25 4.87 -18.88
CA LEU A 521 19.48 5.82 -18.07
C LEU A 521 20.22 7.15 -17.85
N LEU A 522 21.55 7.12 -17.70
CA LEU A 522 22.37 8.34 -17.66
C LEU A 522 22.26 9.11 -18.97
N ASP A 523 22.43 8.44 -20.10
CA ASP A 523 22.28 9.02 -21.43
C ASP A 523 20.86 9.59 -21.65
N PHE A 524 19.84 8.91 -21.12
CA PHE A 524 18.47 9.38 -21.17
C PHE A 524 18.25 10.73 -20.47
N ILE A 525 18.84 10.94 -19.30
CA ILE A 525 18.66 12.19 -18.54
C ILE A 525 19.56 13.33 -19.01
N THR A 526 20.67 13.03 -19.69
CA THR A 526 21.60 14.03 -20.23
C THR A 526 21.29 14.41 -21.67
N ASN A 527 21.05 13.41 -22.51
CA ASN A 527 20.94 13.54 -23.97
C ASN A 527 19.56 13.14 -24.50
N GLY A 528 18.57 12.81 -23.65
CA GLY A 528 17.27 12.33 -24.13
C GLY A 528 17.31 10.91 -24.74
N GLY A 529 18.43 10.19 -24.60
CA GLY A 529 18.63 8.90 -25.23
C GLY A 529 18.84 9.02 -26.75
N LYS A 530 18.67 7.92 -27.49
CA LYS A 530 18.93 7.90 -28.94
C LYS A 530 17.85 8.67 -29.71
N THR A 531 16.60 8.60 -29.26
CA THR A 531 15.46 9.13 -30.02
C THR A 531 15.08 10.56 -29.65
N LEU A 532 15.26 10.99 -28.39
CA LEU A 532 14.81 12.32 -27.94
C LEU A 532 15.92 13.38 -27.91
N ALA A 533 17.10 13.09 -28.43
CA ALA A 533 18.26 13.99 -28.40
C ALA A 533 18.06 15.34 -29.10
N GLN A 534 17.09 15.42 -30.02
CA GLN A 534 16.77 16.67 -30.74
C GLN A 534 15.82 17.60 -29.97
N TYR A 535 15.35 17.18 -28.79
CA TYR A 535 14.34 17.90 -28.02
C TYR A 535 14.92 18.39 -26.69
N ASP A 536 15.19 19.69 -26.60
CA ASP A 536 15.79 20.34 -25.43
C ASP A 536 15.05 20.05 -24.11
N GLU A 537 13.76 19.73 -24.16
CA GLU A 537 12.98 19.45 -22.94
C GLU A 537 13.35 18.15 -22.23
N PHE A 538 14.00 17.21 -22.91
CA PHE A 538 14.48 15.95 -22.34
C PHE A 538 15.95 16.00 -21.90
N LEU A 539 16.68 17.05 -22.28
CA LEU A 539 18.04 17.37 -21.82
C LEU A 539 18.00 18.00 -20.42
N LYS A 540 17.81 17.17 -19.39
CA LYS A 540 17.52 17.65 -18.02
C LYS A 540 18.77 17.90 -17.19
N VAL A 541 19.82 17.11 -17.41
CA VAL A 541 21.00 17.00 -16.53
C VAL A 541 22.26 17.28 -17.33
N GLU A 542 23.12 18.14 -16.77
CA GLU A 542 24.44 18.48 -17.32
C GLU A 542 25.53 17.74 -16.53
N VAL A 543 26.67 17.49 -17.16
CA VAL A 543 27.81 16.80 -16.52
C VAL A 543 28.99 17.76 -16.40
N GLU A 544 29.36 18.10 -15.18
CA GLU A 544 30.47 19.00 -14.86
C GLU A 544 31.53 18.24 -14.04
N ASN A 545 32.74 18.04 -14.58
CA ASN A 545 33.82 17.32 -13.87
C ASN A 545 33.38 15.93 -13.32
N GLY A 546 32.55 15.22 -14.09
CA GLY A 546 31.97 13.92 -13.72
C GLY A 546 30.85 13.98 -12.68
N LEU A 547 30.35 15.17 -12.35
CA LEU A 547 29.20 15.41 -11.49
C LEU A 547 27.96 15.70 -12.35
N TYR A 548 26.91 14.89 -12.17
CA TYR A 548 25.62 15.05 -12.83
C TYR A 548 24.76 16.04 -12.05
N LYS A 549 24.33 17.13 -12.69
CA LYS A 549 23.65 18.25 -12.02
C LYS A 549 22.61 18.94 -12.91
N VAL A 550 21.56 19.48 -12.31
CA VAL A 550 20.59 20.36 -12.97
C VAL A 550 20.90 21.81 -12.65
N ASN A 551 21.35 22.57 -13.66
CA ASN A 551 21.62 23.99 -13.54
C ASN A 551 20.37 24.86 -13.79
N SER A 552 19.42 24.35 -14.58
CA SER A 552 18.18 25.05 -14.90
C SER A 552 17.18 25.10 -13.73
N ARG A 553 16.90 26.30 -13.23
CA ARG A 553 15.85 26.53 -12.20
C ARG A 553 14.48 26.05 -12.66
N ARG A 554 14.18 26.17 -13.96
CA ARG A 554 12.90 25.72 -14.55
C ARG A 554 12.78 24.20 -14.50
N VAL A 555 13.82 23.48 -14.91
CA VAL A 555 13.85 22.00 -14.84
C VAL A 555 13.76 21.53 -13.39
N ALA A 556 14.52 22.15 -12.49
CA ALA A 556 14.47 21.84 -11.06
C ALA A 556 13.07 22.05 -10.44
N MET A 557 12.37 23.12 -10.81
CA MET A 557 11.01 23.38 -10.32
C MET A 557 10.01 22.35 -10.88
N ARG A 558 10.05 22.07 -12.19
CA ARG A 558 9.19 21.04 -12.81
C ARG A 558 9.39 19.69 -12.15
N HIS A 559 10.65 19.28 -11.96
CA HIS A 559 10.98 18.02 -11.29
C HIS A 559 10.38 17.94 -9.89
N ARG A 560 10.59 18.96 -9.04
CA ARG A 560 10.03 18.99 -7.68
C ARG A 560 8.50 18.90 -7.64
N LEU A 561 7.81 19.45 -8.63
CA LEU A 561 6.35 19.33 -8.73
C LEU A 561 5.88 17.94 -9.20
N SER A 562 6.77 17.17 -9.83
CA SER A 562 6.50 15.82 -10.34
C SER A 562 6.95 14.69 -9.41
N ILE A 563 7.76 14.97 -8.37
CA ILE A 563 8.24 13.94 -7.43
C ILE A 563 7.07 13.17 -6.82
N GLY A 564 6.96 11.88 -7.17
CA GLY A 564 5.93 10.97 -6.68
C GLY A 564 5.86 9.71 -7.53
N THR A 565 5.13 8.70 -7.03
CA THR A 565 4.89 7.45 -7.76
C THR A 565 3.41 7.07 -7.85
N ILE A 566 2.54 7.86 -7.21
CA ILE A 566 1.10 7.68 -7.30
C ILE A 566 0.62 8.38 -8.58
N THR A 567 0.19 7.59 -9.55
CA THR A 567 -0.55 8.09 -10.71
C THR A 567 -2.03 7.79 -10.50
N SER A 568 -2.87 8.81 -10.66
CA SER A 568 -4.32 8.65 -10.58
C SER A 568 -4.95 9.23 -11.85
N ASP A 569 -6.08 8.69 -12.26
CA ASP A 569 -6.87 9.33 -13.29
C ASP A 569 -7.27 10.74 -12.86
N VAL A 570 -7.37 11.64 -13.83
CA VAL A 570 -7.57 13.06 -13.57
C VAL A 570 -8.88 13.26 -12.82
N SER A 571 -8.79 13.85 -11.62
CA SER A 571 -9.95 14.15 -10.79
C SER A 571 -10.36 15.62 -10.91
N ILE A 572 -11.66 15.88 -10.96
CA ILE A 572 -12.27 17.20 -10.91
C ILE A 572 -12.75 17.50 -9.49
N ARG A 573 -12.49 18.72 -9.00
CA ARG A 573 -12.99 19.17 -7.69
C ARG A 573 -14.47 19.52 -7.78
N VAL A 574 -15.27 19.09 -6.81
CA VAL A 574 -16.69 19.42 -6.72
C VAL A 574 -16.88 20.54 -5.70
N LYS A 575 -17.49 21.66 -6.13
CA LYS A 575 -17.77 22.82 -5.27
C LYS A 575 -19.21 23.28 -5.41
N TRP A 576 -19.76 23.79 -4.32
CA TRP A 576 -21.03 24.51 -4.39
C TRP A 576 -20.87 25.80 -5.20
N LEU A 577 -21.94 26.19 -5.90
CA LEU A 577 -22.02 27.51 -6.53
C LEU A 577 -21.89 28.65 -5.49
N SER A 578 -22.38 28.42 -4.27
CA SER A 578 -22.27 29.34 -3.12
C SER A 578 -20.88 29.37 -2.46
N GLY A 579 -19.95 28.51 -2.87
CA GLY A 579 -18.66 28.32 -2.22
C GLY A 579 -18.64 27.13 -1.24
N GLY A 580 -17.43 26.62 -0.96
CA GLY A 580 -17.20 25.37 -0.22
C GLY A 580 -16.93 24.17 -1.13
N SER A 581 -16.04 23.28 -0.67
CA SER A 581 -15.60 22.06 -1.38
C SER A 581 -16.33 20.84 -0.82
N LEU A 582 -16.75 19.93 -1.70
CA LEU A 582 -17.33 18.63 -1.32
C LEU A 582 -16.32 17.49 -1.44
N GLY A 583 -15.35 17.61 -2.34
CA GLY A 583 -14.39 16.55 -2.62
C GLY A 583 -13.98 16.50 -4.09
N THR A 584 -13.58 15.32 -4.56
CA THR A 584 -13.15 15.08 -5.95
C THR A 584 -13.77 13.82 -6.56
N ILE A 585 -14.06 13.89 -7.87
CA ILE A 585 -14.61 12.80 -8.69
C ILE A 585 -13.83 12.66 -10.00
N GLU A 586 -13.88 11.50 -10.65
CA GLU A 586 -13.16 11.27 -11.91
C GLU A 586 -13.70 12.18 -13.03
N GLU A 587 -12.79 12.76 -13.82
CA GLU A 587 -13.12 13.60 -14.98
C GLU A 587 -14.06 12.86 -15.95
N SER A 588 -13.82 11.56 -16.16
CA SER A 588 -14.60 10.69 -17.05
C SER A 588 -16.08 10.59 -16.68
N PHE A 589 -16.42 10.73 -15.40
CA PHE A 589 -17.82 10.75 -14.94
C PHE A 589 -18.46 12.10 -15.23
N ILE A 590 -17.80 13.19 -14.83
CA ILE A 590 -18.32 14.55 -15.02
C ILE A 590 -18.44 14.92 -16.50
N SER A 591 -17.53 14.45 -17.35
CA SER A 591 -17.57 14.72 -18.80
C SER A 591 -18.78 14.10 -19.50
N ARG A 592 -19.47 13.15 -18.86
CA ARG A 592 -20.70 12.52 -19.39
C ARG A 592 -21.97 13.27 -18.97
N LEU A 593 -21.89 14.18 -17.99
CA LEU A 593 -23.03 14.95 -17.50
C LEU A 593 -23.28 16.20 -18.36
N LYS A 594 -24.55 16.53 -18.52
CA LYS A 594 -25.04 17.79 -19.10
C LYS A 594 -25.49 18.73 -17.99
N GLU A 595 -25.44 20.04 -18.24
CA GLU A 595 -25.99 21.03 -17.32
C GLU A 595 -27.46 20.70 -16.99
N GLY A 596 -27.79 20.66 -15.70
CA GLY A 596 -29.09 20.22 -15.18
C GLY A 596 -29.17 18.73 -14.80
N ASP A 597 -28.19 17.90 -15.15
CA ASP A 597 -28.17 16.49 -14.74
C ASP A 597 -27.99 16.36 -13.22
N ASN A 598 -28.71 15.39 -12.64
CA ASN A 598 -28.66 15.11 -11.21
C ASN A 598 -27.78 13.89 -10.92
N PHE A 599 -26.89 14.02 -9.93
CA PHE A 599 -26.03 12.94 -9.48
C PHE A 599 -25.87 12.96 -7.96
N TRP A 600 -25.54 11.80 -7.39
CA TRP A 600 -25.31 11.62 -5.96
C TRP A 600 -23.83 11.66 -5.64
N PHE A 601 -23.45 12.47 -4.67
CA PHE A 601 -22.09 12.52 -4.15
C PHE A 601 -22.07 13.10 -2.74
N ALA A 602 -21.22 12.55 -1.88
CA ALA A 602 -21.11 12.92 -0.47
C ALA A 602 -22.46 12.80 0.27
N GLY A 603 -23.24 11.75 -0.06
CA GLY A 603 -24.56 11.50 0.52
C GLY A 603 -25.64 12.54 0.18
N ARG A 604 -25.45 13.33 -0.89
CA ARG A 604 -26.38 14.39 -1.31
C ARG A 604 -26.72 14.29 -2.79
N SER A 605 -27.96 14.65 -3.13
CA SER A 605 -28.39 14.86 -4.51
C SER A 605 -27.94 16.23 -5.00
N LEU A 606 -27.13 16.25 -6.05
CA LEU A 606 -26.50 17.43 -6.61
C LEU A 606 -26.95 17.63 -8.05
N GLU A 607 -27.26 18.86 -8.43
CA GLU A 607 -27.49 19.25 -9.83
C GLU A 607 -26.18 19.82 -10.38
N PHE A 608 -25.70 19.26 -11.49
CA PHE A 608 -24.53 19.74 -12.20
C PHE A 608 -24.84 21.04 -12.93
N VAL A 609 -24.07 22.10 -12.64
CA VAL A 609 -24.26 23.42 -13.26
C VAL A 609 -23.24 23.62 -14.38
N ARG A 610 -21.94 23.56 -14.07
CA ARG A 610 -20.88 23.80 -15.07
C ARG A 610 -19.52 23.33 -14.61
N ILE A 611 -18.57 23.24 -15.54
CA ILE A 611 -17.14 23.08 -15.24
C ILE A 611 -16.42 24.39 -15.53
N LYS A 612 -15.56 24.82 -14.60
CA LYS A 612 -14.58 25.88 -14.83
C LYS A 612 -13.30 25.53 -14.05
N GLU A 613 -12.14 25.62 -14.70
CA GLU A 613 -10.82 25.42 -14.06
C GLU A 613 -10.71 24.11 -13.25
N MET A 614 -11.03 22.96 -13.87
CA MET A 614 -11.02 21.64 -13.22
C MET A 614 -11.89 21.56 -11.95
N THR A 615 -12.90 22.45 -11.86
CA THR A 615 -13.90 22.48 -10.80
C THR A 615 -15.28 22.32 -11.40
N ALA A 616 -16.01 21.29 -10.98
CA ALA A 616 -17.43 21.13 -11.23
C ALA A 616 -18.22 21.93 -10.18
N PHE A 617 -18.98 22.92 -10.63
CA PHE A 617 -19.88 23.69 -9.80
C PHE A 617 -21.25 23.02 -9.76
N VAL A 618 -21.78 22.85 -8.55
CA VAL A 618 -23.05 22.17 -8.28
C VAL A 618 -23.96 23.01 -7.39
N LYS A 619 -25.25 22.71 -7.42
CA LYS A 619 -26.25 23.19 -6.45
C LYS A 619 -27.03 22.02 -5.88
N LYS A 620 -27.75 22.24 -4.77
CA LYS A 620 -28.52 21.18 -4.11
C LYS A 620 -29.72 20.82 -4.99
N SER A 621 -29.97 19.52 -5.15
CA SER A 621 -31.13 19.00 -5.84
C SER A 621 -32.09 18.30 -4.87
N ASN A 622 -33.38 18.32 -5.21
CA ASN A 622 -34.42 17.53 -4.53
C ASN A 622 -34.77 16.26 -5.32
N ALA A 623 -34.05 15.97 -6.41
CA ALA A 623 -34.26 14.77 -7.20
C ALA A 623 -33.96 13.52 -6.38
N LYS A 624 -34.93 12.60 -6.31
CA LYS A 624 -34.79 11.30 -5.64
C LYS A 624 -33.99 10.27 -6.45
N LYS A 625 -33.74 10.55 -7.73
CA LYS A 625 -32.95 9.70 -8.64
C LYS A 625 -31.79 10.53 -9.20
N GLY A 626 -30.62 9.92 -9.24
CA GLY A 626 -29.41 10.55 -9.79
C GLY A 626 -28.34 9.50 -10.06
N MET A 627 -27.44 9.80 -11.00
CA MET A 627 -26.31 8.93 -11.28
C MET A 627 -25.35 8.88 -10.08
N ILE A 628 -24.73 7.74 -9.80
CA ILE A 628 -23.67 7.62 -8.79
C ILE A 628 -22.34 7.52 -9.55
N PRO A 629 -21.30 8.28 -9.18
CA PRO A 629 -20.00 8.17 -9.82
C PRO A 629 -19.47 6.73 -9.76
N SER A 630 -19.02 6.23 -10.91
CA SER A 630 -18.32 4.96 -11.02
C SER A 630 -16.82 5.24 -11.06
N TRP A 631 -16.05 4.67 -10.15
CA TRP A 631 -14.58 4.77 -10.17
C TRP A 631 -14.00 3.49 -10.75
N MET A 632 -13.15 3.61 -11.78
CA MET A 632 -12.62 2.42 -12.49
C MET A 632 -11.63 1.61 -11.65
N GLY A 633 -10.92 2.23 -10.71
CA GLY A 633 -9.88 1.58 -9.89
C GLY A 633 -10.36 0.75 -8.70
N GLY A 634 -11.65 0.41 -8.61
CA GLY A 634 -12.25 -0.09 -7.36
C GLY A 634 -12.40 -1.61 -7.19
N ARG A 635 -12.35 -2.41 -8.25
CA ARG A 635 -12.62 -3.86 -8.14
C ARG A 635 -11.33 -4.63 -7.95
N MET A 636 -11.16 -5.20 -6.77
CA MET A 636 -9.96 -5.98 -6.43
C MET A 636 -10.19 -7.47 -6.70
N PRO A 637 -9.21 -8.19 -7.29
CA PRO A 637 -9.32 -9.62 -7.52
C PRO A 637 -9.10 -10.41 -6.22
N LEU A 638 -9.51 -11.68 -6.20
CA LEU A 638 -9.14 -12.61 -5.13
C LEU A 638 -7.62 -12.77 -5.00
N SER A 639 -7.12 -12.73 -3.77
CA SER A 639 -5.74 -13.08 -3.45
C SER A 639 -5.44 -14.56 -3.73
N SER A 640 -4.18 -14.89 -4.00
CA SER A 640 -3.76 -16.27 -4.28
C SER A 640 -4.04 -17.21 -3.11
N GLN A 641 -3.83 -16.73 -1.88
CA GLN A 641 -4.09 -17.47 -0.66
C GLN A 641 -5.59 -17.73 -0.46
N LEU A 642 -6.44 -16.72 -0.63
CA LEU A 642 -7.89 -16.90 -0.50
C LEU A 642 -8.41 -17.84 -1.60
N SER A 643 -7.93 -17.71 -2.84
CA SER A 643 -8.24 -18.64 -3.93
C SER A 643 -7.82 -20.09 -3.62
N ALA A 644 -6.64 -20.30 -3.02
CA ALA A 644 -6.19 -21.64 -2.62
C ALA A 644 -7.08 -22.25 -1.54
N VAL A 645 -7.44 -21.48 -0.50
CA VAL A 645 -8.34 -21.96 0.56
C VAL A 645 -9.76 -22.16 0.02
N LEU A 646 -10.23 -21.32 -0.90
CA LEU A 646 -11.52 -21.48 -1.58
C LEU A 646 -11.60 -22.83 -2.32
N ARG A 647 -10.55 -23.19 -3.07
CA ARG A 647 -10.47 -24.50 -3.75
C ARG A 647 -10.47 -25.66 -2.75
N PHE A 648 -9.81 -25.50 -1.61
CA PHE A 648 -9.85 -26.50 -0.53
C PHE A 648 -11.28 -26.66 0.04
N LYS A 649 -11.99 -25.55 0.30
CA LYS A 649 -13.40 -25.63 0.75
C LYS A 649 -14.31 -26.27 -0.31
N LEU A 650 -14.07 -26.00 -1.60
CA LEU A 650 -14.82 -26.64 -2.68
C LEU A 650 -14.55 -28.16 -2.74
N ASP A 651 -13.31 -28.59 -2.51
CA ASP A 651 -12.94 -30.01 -2.44
C ASP A 651 -13.61 -30.71 -1.25
N GLU A 652 -13.67 -30.07 -0.08
CA GLU A 652 -14.43 -30.56 1.08
C GLU A 652 -15.90 -30.79 0.72
N VAL A 653 -16.54 -29.82 0.05
CA VAL A 653 -17.92 -29.93 -0.44
C VAL A 653 -18.08 -31.09 -1.42
N ALA A 654 -17.16 -31.24 -2.38
CA ALA A 654 -17.17 -32.33 -3.35
C ALA A 654 -16.97 -33.73 -2.71
N GLN A 655 -16.44 -33.77 -1.48
CA GLN A 655 -16.29 -34.98 -0.66
C GLN A 655 -17.47 -35.18 0.31
N GLY A 656 -18.44 -34.27 0.35
CA GLY A 656 -19.61 -34.34 1.24
C GLY A 656 -19.33 -33.84 2.66
N ILE A 657 -18.26 -33.07 2.88
CA ILE A 657 -17.90 -32.50 4.18
C ILE A 657 -18.62 -31.15 4.35
N GLU A 658 -19.58 -31.09 5.28
CA GLU A 658 -20.45 -29.92 5.49
C GLU A 658 -20.36 -29.42 6.94
N GLN A 659 -19.23 -28.82 7.32
CA GLN A 659 -19.01 -28.36 8.70
C GLN A 659 -19.50 -26.91 8.91
N ASP A 660 -19.15 -26.01 7.99
CA ASP A 660 -19.42 -24.58 8.12
C ASP A 660 -20.89 -24.22 7.88
N VAL A 661 -21.36 -23.16 8.55
CA VAL A 661 -22.74 -22.67 8.39
C VAL A 661 -22.97 -22.15 6.98
N GLU A 662 -21.96 -21.54 6.37
CA GLU A 662 -21.99 -21.02 5.00
C GLU A 662 -22.11 -22.14 3.98
N VAL A 663 -21.36 -23.23 4.18
CA VAL A 663 -21.40 -24.41 3.30
C VAL A 663 -22.76 -25.09 3.38
N LYS A 664 -23.32 -25.24 4.60
CA LYS A 664 -24.68 -25.76 4.80
C LYS A 664 -25.74 -24.90 4.11
N ALA A 665 -25.61 -23.57 4.19
CA ALA A 665 -26.51 -22.64 3.52
C ALA A 665 -26.40 -22.76 1.98
N LEU A 666 -25.21 -23.05 1.45
CA LEU A 666 -24.97 -23.27 0.03
C LEU A 666 -25.32 -24.67 -0.48
N LYS A 667 -25.62 -25.63 0.40
CA LYS A 667 -25.88 -27.01 0.02
C LYS A 667 -26.88 -27.17 -1.13
N PRO A 668 -28.05 -26.49 -1.14
CA PRO A 668 -29.01 -26.68 -2.23
C PRO A 668 -28.44 -26.24 -3.59
N LEU A 669 -27.58 -25.20 -3.59
CA LEU A 669 -26.86 -24.73 -4.77
C LEU A 669 -25.92 -25.80 -5.33
N PHE A 670 -25.14 -26.42 -4.44
CA PHE A 670 -24.17 -27.44 -4.79
C PHE A 670 -24.85 -28.73 -5.26
N GLU A 671 -25.98 -29.10 -4.65
CA GLU A 671 -26.80 -30.23 -5.11
C GLU A 671 -27.33 -30.00 -6.54
N ILE A 672 -27.79 -28.79 -6.87
CA ILE A 672 -28.17 -28.43 -8.23
C ILE A 672 -26.96 -28.57 -9.17
N GLN A 673 -25.80 -28.02 -8.80
CA GLN A 673 -24.58 -28.07 -9.60
C GLN A 673 -24.13 -29.51 -9.88
N ALA A 674 -24.11 -30.37 -8.86
CA ALA A 674 -23.76 -31.78 -8.99
C ALA A 674 -24.75 -32.55 -9.88
N ARG A 675 -26.05 -32.22 -9.80
CA ARG A 675 -27.09 -32.87 -10.60
C ARG A 675 -27.04 -32.48 -12.07
N VAL A 676 -26.81 -31.21 -12.38
CA VAL A 676 -26.84 -30.71 -13.77
C VAL A 676 -25.48 -30.78 -14.48
N SER A 677 -24.38 -30.91 -13.73
CA SER A 677 -23.02 -30.92 -14.27
C SER A 677 -22.07 -31.75 -13.40
N HIS A 678 -21.28 -31.09 -12.53
CA HIS A 678 -20.25 -31.69 -11.68
C HIS A 678 -19.81 -30.71 -10.59
N LEU A 679 -19.42 -31.23 -9.42
CA LEU A 679 -18.66 -30.50 -8.40
C LEU A 679 -17.20 -30.99 -8.47
N PRO A 680 -16.25 -30.15 -8.93
CA PRO A 680 -14.88 -30.60 -9.13
C PRO A 680 -14.15 -30.80 -7.81
N ARG A 681 -13.41 -31.91 -7.72
CA ARG A 681 -12.43 -32.16 -6.65
C ARG A 681 -11.11 -31.43 -6.91
N SER A 682 -10.23 -31.41 -5.91
CA SER A 682 -8.91 -30.76 -6.01
C SER A 682 -8.01 -31.35 -7.10
N ASP A 683 -8.21 -32.62 -7.47
CA ASP A 683 -7.53 -33.31 -8.57
C ASP A 683 -8.26 -33.22 -9.92
N GLU A 684 -9.36 -32.46 -10.01
CA GLU A 684 -10.18 -32.34 -11.21
C GLU A 684 -10.26 -30.90 -11.71
N PHE A 685 -10.37 -30.73 -13.03
CA PHE A 685 -10.59 -29.44 -13.69
C PHE A 685 -11.87 -29.48 -14.52
N LEU A 686 -12.86 -28.67 -14.15
CA LEU A 686 -14.18 -28.67 -14.79
C LEU A 686 -14.22 -27.71 -15.98
N ILE A 687 -14.73 -28.22 -17.10
CA ILE A 687 -15.12 -27.46 -18.29
C ILE A 687 -16.59 -27.77 -18.58
N GLU A 688 -17.41 -26.73 -18.70
CA GLU A 688 -18.82 -26.85 -19.08
C GLU A 688 -19.06 -26.29 -20.47
N ILE A 689 -19.92 -26.95 -21.22
CA ILE A 689 -20.29 -26.58 -22.59
C ILE A 689 -21.81 -26.41 -22.63
N PHE A 690 -22.24 -25.25 -23.09
CA PHE A 690 -23.65 -24.86 -23.21
C PHE A 690 -23.88 -24.21 -24.58
N GLU A 691 -24.98 -24.55 -25.25
CA GLU A 691 -25.33 -23.95 -26.54
C GLU A 691 -26.58 -23.08 -26.39
N SER A 692 -26.51 -21.86 -26.93
CA SER A 692 -27.63 -20.92 -26.91
C SER A 692 -27.84 -20.28 -28.28
N ARG A 693 -28.82 -19.39 -28.39
CA ARG A 693 -29.03 -18.58 -29.61
C ARG A 693 -27.85 -17.65 -29.92
N GLU A 694 -27.00 -17.35 -28.94
CA GLU A 694 -25.82 -16.51 -29.12
C GLU A 694 -24.60 -17.31 -29.62
N GLY A 695 -24.65 -18.64 -29.60
CA GLY A 695 -23.58 -19.52 -30.05
C GLY A 695 -23.21 -20.60 -29.01
N HIS A 696 -21.96 -21.05 -29.08
CA HIS A 696 -21.37 -22.07 -28.22
C HIS A 696 -20.61 -21.41 -27.06
N HIS A 697 -21.06 -21.69 -25.84
CA HIS A 697 -20.48 -21.20 -24.59
C HIS A 697 -19.59 -22.27 -23.97
N LEU A 698 -18.38 -21.89 -23.60
CA LEU A 698 -17.44 -22.74 -22.87
C LEU A 698 -17.01 -22.08 -21.59
N PHE A 699 -17.31 -22.72 -20.47
CA PHE A 699 -16.96 -22.23 -19.15
C PHE A 699 -15.82 -23.05 -18.55
N PHE A 700 -14.86 -22.36 -17.96
CA PHE A 700 -13.69 -22.92 -17.31
C PHE A 700 -13.66 -22.48 -15.85
N TYR A 701 -13.42 -23.40 -14.92
CA TYR A 701 -13.50 -23.13 -13.47
C TYR A 701 -12.17 -23.37 -12.73
N PRO A 702 -11.15 -22.51 -12.94
CA PRO A 702 -9.88 -22.62 -12.23
C PRO A 702 -9.89 -22.06 -10.80
N PHE A 703 -10.83 -21.16 -10.46
CA PHE A 703 -10.94 -20.50 -9.14
C PHE A 703 -9.68 -19.74 -8.71
N GLU A 704 -9.12 -18.93 -9.62
CA GLU A 704 -7.88 -18.15 -9.41
C GLU A 704 -8.09 -16.64 -9.32
N GLY A 705 -9.34 -16.16 -9.43
CA GLY A 705 -9.65 -14.73 -9.40
C GLY A 705 -9.66 -14.08 -10.80
N ARG A 706 -10.36 -12.94 -10.89
CA ARG A 706 -10.71 -12.29 -12.16
C ARG A 706 -9.53 -11.97 -13.08
N LEU A 707 -8.40 -11.47 -12.55
CA LEU A 707 -7.25 -11.05 -13.37
C LEU A 707 -6.56 -12.24 -14.02
N VAL A 708 -6.35 -13.32 -13.26
CA VAL A 708 -5.79 -14.57 -13.79
C VAL A 708 -6.73 -15.14 -14.87
N HIS A 709 -8.05 -15.07 -14.63
CA HIS A 709 -9.04 -15.56 -15.59
C HIS A 709 -9.07 -14.75 -16.89
N GLU A 710 -8.86 -13.43 -16.85
CA GLU A 710 -8.71 -12.59 -18.03
C GLU A 710 -7.52 -13.06 -18.88
N GLY A 711 -6.35 -13.25 -18.25
CA GLY A 711 -5.17 -13.74 -18.94
C GLY A 711 -5.34 -15.16 -19.48
N MET A 712 -5.94 -16.07 -18.70
CA MET A 712 -6.23 -17.43 -19.14
C MET A 712 -7.22 -17.44 -20.31
N ALA A 713 -8.32 -16.71 -20.23
CA ALA A 713 -9.34 -16.69 -21.28
C ALA A 713 -8.75 -16.24 -22.61
N SER A 714 -7.99 -15.15 -22.62
CA SER A 714 -7.34 -14.67 -23.84
C SER A 714 -6.31 -15.66 -24.36
N LEU A 715 -5.42 -16.17 -23.51
CA LEU A 715 -4.43 -17.18 -23.87
C LEU A 715 -5.07 -18.40 -24.54
N LEU A 716 -6.11 -18.95 -23.92
CA LEU A 716 -6.80 -20.12 -24.44
C LEU A 716 -7.52 -19.80 -25.75
N ALA A 717 -8.23 -18.67 -25.83
CA ALA A 717 -8.87 -18.22 -27.07
C ALA A 717 -7.88 -18.14 -28.24
N TYR A 718 -6.67 -17.61 -28.00
CA TYR A 718 -5.61 -17.55 -29.00
C TYR A 718 -5.07 -18.95 -29.39
N ARG A 719 -4.81 -19.82 -28.41
CA ARG A 719 -4.34 -21.18 -28.70
C ARG A 719 -5.37 -21.99 -29.48
N ILE A 720 -6.65 -21.82 -29.18
CA ILE A 720 -7.75 -22.47 -29.90
C ILE A 720 -7.90 -21.87 -31.31
N SER A 721 -7.72 -20.55 -31.47
CA SER A 721 -7.78 -19.91 -32.79
C SER A 721 -6.68 -20.39 -33.76
N LYS A 722 -5.53 -20.86 -33.24
CA LYS A 722 -4.49 -21.55 -34.02
C LYS A 722 -4.95 -22.90 -34.59
N ILE A 723 -5.93 -23.55 -33.98
CA ILE A 723 -6.50 -24.83 -34.43
C ILE A 723 -7.60 -24.57 -35.45
N LYS A 724 -8.55 -23.70 -35.08
CA LYS A 724 -9.68 -23.31 -35.92
C LYS A 724 -9.90 -21.81 -35.77
N LYS A 725 -9.82 -21.07 -36.87
CA LYS A 725 -10.01 -19.61 -36.86
C LYS A 725 -11.45 -19.30 -36.42
N SER A 726 -11.58 -18.70 -35.24
CA SER A 726 -12.86 -18.32 -34.65
C SER A 726 -12.71 -17.00 -33.90
N SER A 727 -13.80 -16.24 -33.81
CA SER A 727 -13.87 -15.05 -32.95
C SER A 727 -14.44 -15.45 -31.60
N PHE A 728 -13.83 -14.95 -30.51
CA PHE A 728 -14.25 -15.25 -29.15
C PHE A 728 -14.71 -13.98 -28.43
N SER A 729 -15.85 -14.07 -27.76
CA SER A 729 -16.25 -13.12 -26.74
C SER A 729 -15.95 -13.69 -25.36
N ILE A 730 -15.34 -12.89 -24.49
CA ILE A 730 -14.86 -13.32 -23.18
C ILE A 730 -15.72 -12.69 -22.08
N ALA A 731 -16.06 -13.48 -21.06
CA ALA A 731 -16.59 -12.99 -19.79
C ALA A 731 -15.89 -13.70 -18.62
N MET A 732 -15.74 -13.05 -17.47
CA MET A 732 -15.07 -13.65 -16.31
C MET A 732 -15.52 -13.04 -14.99
N ASN A 733 -15.47 -13.86 -13.95
CA ASN A 733 -15.59 -13.45 -12.55
C ASN A 733 -14.45 -14.06 -11.73
N ASP A 734 -14.58 -14.10 -10.41
CA ASP A 734 -13.54 -14.62 -9.51
C ASP A 734 -13.43 -16.15 -9.47
N TYR A 735 -14.40 -16.89 -10.04
CA TYR A 735 -14.46 -18.36 -10.00
C TYR A 735 -14.14 -19.01 -11.34
N GLY A 736 -14.47 -18.35 -12.45
CA GLY A 736 -14.17 -18.84 -13.79
C GLY A 736 -14.34 -17.82 -14.89
N PHE A 737 -14.23 -18.30 -16.12
CA PHE A 737 -14.39 -17.52 -17.34
C PHE A 737 -15.13 -18.29 -18.44
N GLU A 738 -15.67 -17.52 -19.38
CA GLU A 738 -16.43 -17.96 -20.53
C GLU A 738 -15.68 -17.60 -21.82
N LEU A 739 -15.62 -18.54 -22.75
CA LEU A 739 -15.35 -18.30 -24.17
C LEU A 739 -16.63 -18.57 -24.96
N LEU A 740 -17.18 -17.53 -25.58
CA LEU A 740 -18.34 -17.62 -26.48
C LEU A 740 -17.89 -17.46 -27.93
N THR A 741 -18.34 -18.35 -28.80
CA THR A 741 -18.12 -18.27 -30.25
C THR A 741 -19.37 -18.70 -31.02
N ASP A 742 -19.48 -18.29 -32.27
CA ASP A 742 -20.62 -18.58 -33.16
C ASP A 742 -20.51 -19.94 -33.86
N ASP A 743 -19.39 -20.66 -33.69
CA ASP A 743 -19.09 -21.92 -34.37
C ASP A 743 -18.67 -23.01 -33.35
N ASP A 744 -18.74 -24.29 -33.74
CA ASP A 744 -18.43 -25.42 -32.86
C ASP A 744 -16.95 -25.42 -32.44
N PHE A 745 -16.70 -25.84 -31.21
CA PHE A 745 -15.42 -25.68 -30.53
C PHE A 745 -14.62 -26.99 -30.54
N PRO A 746 -13.38 -27.00 -31.04
CA PRO A 746 -12.56 -28.21 -31.10
C PRO A 746 -11.93 -28.56 -29.74
N VAL A 747 -12.71 -28.66 -28.65
CA VAL A 747 -12.19 -28.76 -27.26
C VAL A 747 -11.28 -29.97 -27.15
N ARG A 748 -11.75 -31.11 -27.65
CA ARG A 748 -11.02 -32.37 -27.59
C ARG A 748 -9.72 -32.31 -28.37
N GLU A 749 -9.67 -31.59 -29.49
CA GLU A 749 -8.44 -31.41 -30.26
C GLU A 749 -7.49 -30.44 -29.55
N ALA A 750 -8.01 -29.35 -29.01
CA ALA A 750 -7.24 -28.40 -28.23
C ALA A 750 -6.58 -29.06 -27.02
N LEU A 751 -7.32 -29.90 -26.28
CA LEU A 751 -6.78 -30.68 -25.18
C LEU A 751 -5.70 -31.68 -25.61
N LYS A 752 -5.85 -32.31 -26.79
CA LYS A 752 -4.81 -33.19 -27.35
C LYS A 752 -3.52 -32.44 -27.72
N LYS A 753 -3.62 -31.15 -28.02
CA LYS A 753 -2.49 -30.25 -28.33
C LYS A 753 -1.94 -29.52 -27.07
N ASP A 754 -2.20 -30.07 -25.89
CA ASP A 754 -1.79 -29.53 -24.59
C ASP A 754 -2.18 -28.05 -24.42
N LEU A 755 -3.49 -27.78 -24.51
CA LEU A 755 -4.08 -26.44 -24.36
C LEU A 755 -3.53 -25.64 -23.17
N PHE A 756 -3.14 -26.32 -22.09
CA PHE A 756 -2.67 -25.72 -20.84
C PHE A 756 -1.15 -25.70 -20.68
N THR A 757 -0.38 -25.97 -21.74
CA THR A 757 1.10 -25.95 -21.69
C THR A 757 1.66 -24.61 -21.23
N ILE A 758 2.78 -24.66 -20.50
CA ILE A 758 3.58 -23.47 -20.17
C ILE A 758 4.67 -23.18 -21.20
N ASP A 759 4.80 -24.03 -22.22
CA ASP A 759 5.73 -23.81 -23.33
C ASP A 759 5.29 -22.59 -24.13
N ASN A 760 6.25 -21.71 -24.46
CA ASN A 760 6.03 -20.44 -25.16
C ASN A 760 4.93 -19.55 -24.53
N LEU A 761 4.71 -19.66 -23.22
CA LEU A 761 3.61 -18.97 -22.53
C LEU A 761 3.65 -17.45 -22.71
N LEU A 762 4.82 -16.83 -22.57
CA LEU A 762 4.95 -15.37 -22.67
C LEU A 762 4.62 -14.89 -24.09
N ASP A 763 5.13 -15.59 -25.11
CA ASP A 763 4.86 -15.26 -26.50
C ASP A 763 3.37 -15.43 -26.82
N ASP A 764 2.75 -16.54 -26.42
CA ASP A 764 1.32 -16.75 -26.64
C ASP A 764 0.46 -15.68 -25.93
N ILE A 765 0.81 -15.28 -24.70
CA ILE A 765 0.12 -14.21 -23.97
C ILE A 765 0.21 -12.89 -24.75
N GLN A 766 1.40 -12.52 -25.23
CA GLN A 766 1.62 -11.29 -25.98
C GLN A 766 0.80 -11.23 -27.29
N HIS A 767 0.60 -12.38 -27.95
CA HIS A 767 -0.21 -12.46 -29.17
C HIS A 767 -1.73 -12.57 -28.90
N SER A 768 -2.11 -13.08 -27.73
CA SER A 768 -3.51 -13.35 -27.38
C SER A 768 -4.29 -12.12 -26.89
N LEU A 769 -3.56 -11.14 -26.36
CA LEU A 769 -4.09 -9.94 -25.76
C LEU A 769 -3.69 -8.73 -26.60
N ASN A 770 -4.38 -7.61 -26.40
CA ASN A 770 -3.86 -6.32 -26.85
C ASN A 770 -2.75 -5.85 -25.90
N ALA A 771 -1.67 -6.63 -25.81
CA ALA A 771 -0.53 -6.39 -24.93
C ALA A 771 0.08 -5.00 -25.20
N ASN A 772 0.04 -4.55 -26.46
CA ASN A 772 0.42 -3.19 -26.83
C ASN A 772 -0.45 -2.14 -26.15
N GLU A 773 -1.78 -2.25 -26.18
CA GLU A 773 -2.66 -1.28 -25.49
C GLU A 773 -2.49 -1.33 -23.97
N MET A 774 -2.30 -2.51 -23.38
CA MET A 774 -2.03 -2.66 -21.94
C MET A 774 -0.69 -2.00 -21.55
N ALA A 775 0.37 -2.32 -22.28
CA ALA A 775 1.69 -1.73 -22.10
C ALA A 775 1.64 -0.22 -22.32
N LYS A 776 0.93 0.28 -23.33
CA LYS A 776 0.73 1.71 -23.59
C LYS A 776 0.01 2.42 -22.46
N ARG A 777 -1.00 1.79 -21.85
CA ARG A 777 -1.66 2.32 -20.63
C ARG A 777 -0.72 2.35 -19.44
N ARG A 778 0.11 1.31 -19.24
CA ARG A 778 1.12 1.29 -18.16
C ARG A 778 2.26 2.28 -18.41
N PHE A 779 2.63 2.47 -19.67
CA PHE A 779 3.66 3.41 -20.08
C PHE A 779 3.27 4.85 -19.73
N ARG A 780 1.98 5.19 -19.71
CA ARG A 780 1.51 6.49 -19.21
C ARG A 780 1.99 6.75 -17.78
N ASP A 781 1.90 5.74 -16.90
CA ASP A 781 2.33 5.87 -15.51
C ASP A 781 3.87 6.00 -15.44
N ILE A 782 4.58 5.14 -16.18
CA ILE A 782 6.04 5.15 -16.31
C ILE A 782 6.56 6.50 -16.85
N ALA A 783 5.92 7.05 -17.87
CA ALA A 783 6.29 8.32 -18.48
C ALA A 783 6.05 9.49 -17.52
N HIS A 784 5.00 9.41 -16.69
CA HIS A 784 4.77 10.40 -15.64
C HIS A 784 5.84 10.33 -14.55
N ILE A 785 6.09 9.14 -14.00
CA ILE A 785 7.04 8.91 -12.90
C ILE A 785 8.47 9.23 -13.36
N GLY A 786 8.90 8.74 -14.52
CA GLY A 786 10.20 9.06 -15.12
C GLY A 786 10.36 10.52 -15.55
N GLY A 787 9.31 11.33 -15.41
CA GLY A 787 9.32 12.76 -15.72
C GLY A 787 9.39 13.07 -17.22
N LEU A 788 9.01 12.14 -18.10
CA LEU A 788 8.87 12.40 -19.54
C LEU A 788 7.68 13.33 -19.81
N ILE A 789 6.69 13.33 -18.92
CA ILE A 789 5.48 14.13 -19.05
C ILE A 789 5.27 14.98 -17.80
N PHE A 790 5.03 16.28 -18.00
CA PHE A 790 4.73 17.22 -16.94
C PHE A 790 3.23 17.50 -16.84
N THR A 791 2.66 17.37 -15.65
CA THR A 791 1.21 17.52 -15.40
C THR A 791 0.73 18.96 -15.23
N GLY A 792 1.64 19.93 -15.22
CA GLY A 792 1.33 21.35 -15.15
C GLY A 792 1.71 21.98 -13.81
N TYR A 793 1.52 23.30 -13.73
CA TYR A 793 1.81 24.09 -12.53
C TYR A 793 0.57 24.19 -11.63
N PRO A 794 0.73 24.49 -10.33
CA PRO A 794 -0.41 24.81 -9.47
C PRO A 794 -1.31 25.89 -10.09
N GLY A 795 -2.60 25.58 -10.27
CA GLY A 795 -3.58 26.47 -10.93
C GLY A 795 -3.59 26.42 -12.46
N GLN A 796 -2.65 25.69 -13.09
CA GLN A 796 -2.54 25.51 -14.53
C GLN A 796 -2.23 24.04 -14.89
N PRO A 797 -3.13 23.09 -14.59
CA PRO A 797 -2.93 21.69 -14.93
C PRO A 797 -3.06 21.46 -16.44
N VAL A 798 -2.29 20.52 -16.98
CA VAL A 798 -2.46 20.03 -18.35
C VAL A 798 -3.67 19.09 -18.39
N LYS A 799 -4.53 19.22 -19.40
CA LYS A 799 -5.73 18.37 -19.52
C LYS A 799 -5.34 16.90 -19.71
N GLY A 800 -6.10 15.98 -19.09
CA GLY A 800 -5.82 14.53 -19.13
C GLY A 800 -5.68 13.97 -20.55
N ARG A 801 -6.54 14.40 -21.48
CA ARG A 801 -6.49 13.97 -22.89
C ARG A 801 -5.18 14.34 -23.59
N HIS A 802 -4.59 15.49 -23.26
CA HIS A 802 -3.29 15.88 -23.82
C HIS A 802 -2.16 15.03 -23.25
N LEU A 803 -2.17 14.79 -21.92
CA LEU A 803 -1.19 13.91 -21.28
C LEU A 803 -1.22 12.50 -21.87
N GLN A 804 -2.42 11.95 -22.11
CA GLN A 804 -2.61 10.64 -22.73
C GLN A 804 -2.12 10.59 -24.18
N ALA A 805 -2.37 11.65 -24.97
CA ALA A 805 -1.88 11.72 -26.34
C ALA A 805 -0.34 11.77 -26.38
N SER A 806 0.28 12.57 -25.51
CA SER A 806 1.74 12.67 -25.40
C SER A 806 2.39 11.35 -24.95
N SER A 807 1.84 10.67 -23.94
CA SER A 807 2.38 9.37 -23.50
C SER A 807 2.26 8.31 -24.59
N SER A 808 1.15 8.32 -25.31
CA SER A 808 0.90 7.39 -26.41
C SER A 808 1.91 7.58 -27.54
N LEU A 809 2.16 8.83 -27.93
CA LEU A 809 3.14 9.17 -28.96
C LEU A 809 4.55 8.72 -28.55
N LEU A 810 4.97 9.00 -27.32
CA LEU A 810 6.28 8.57 -26.82
C LEU A 810 6.43 7.04 -26.82
N PHE A 811 5.38 6.31 -26.42
CA PHE A 811 5.38 4.85 -26.48
C PHE A 811 5.56 4.34 -27.92
N ASP A 812 4.80 4.90 -28.86
CA ASP A 812 4.84 4.48 -30.27
C ASP A 812 6.23 4.77 -30.88
N VAL A 813 6.76 5.97 -30.62
CA VAL A 813 8.10 6.40 -31.07
C VAL A 813 9.21 5.48 -30.52
N PHE A 814 9.19 5.18 -29.21
CA PHE A 814 10.18 4.26 -28.65
C PHE A 814 10.01 2.84 -29.19
N SER A 815 8.78 2.36 -29.34
CA SER A 815 8.53 1.01 -29.86
C SER A 815 9.00 0.84 -31.30
N GLU A 816 8.89 1.88 -32.12
CA GLU A 816 9.31 1.87 -33.54
C GLU A 816 10.82 2.04 -33.71
N TYR A 817 11.42 3.03 -33.03
CA TYR A 817 12.83 3.41 -33.26
C TYR A 817 13.82 2.81 -32.25
N GLU A 818 13.35 2.37 -31.07
CA GLU A 818 14.14 1.76 -30.01
C GLU A 818 13.45 0.50 -29.44
N PRO A 819 13.41 -0.63 -30.17
CA PRO A 819 12.69 -1.83 -29.74
C PRO A 819 13.20 -2.44 -28.42
N ASN A 820 14.42 -2.07 -27.99
CA ASN A 820 15.00 -2.46 -26.70
C ASN A 820 14.90 -1.37 -25.62
N ASN A 821 14.07 -0.34 -25.81
CA ASN A 821 13.93 0.76 -24.87
C ASN A 821 13.53 0.24 -23.47
N LEU A 822 14.28 0.67 -22.47
CA LEU A 822 14.15 0.18 -21.09
C LEU A 822 12.78 0.47 -20.47
N LEU A 823 12.18 1.63 -20.78
CA LEU A 823 10.89 2.05 -20.23
C LEU A 823 9.72 1.34 -20.92
N VAL A 824 9.83 1.08 -22.22
CA VAL A 824 8.86 0.25 -22.95
C VAL A 824 8.90 -1.18 -22.41
N ARG A 825 10.09 -1.75 -22.23
CA ARG A 825 10.26 -3.08 -21.62
C ARG A 825 9.68 -3.16 -20.21
N GLN A 826 9.91 -2.13 -19.39
CA GLN A 826 9.27 -2.03 -18.07
C GLN A 826 7.74 -2.01 -18.19
N ALA A 827 7.18 -1.28 -19.16
CA ALA A 827 5.73 -1.20 -19.35
C ALA A 827 5.10 -2.55 -19.70
N TYR A 828 5.74 -3.35 -20.56
CA TYR A 828 5.30 -4.73 -20.82
C TYR A 828 5.42 -5.61 -19.58
N ASN A 829 6.55 -5.58 -18.89
CA ASN A 829 6.77 -6.39 -17.69
C ASN A 829 5.73 -6.07 -16.60
N GLU A 830 5.45 -4.79 -16.35
CA GLU A 830 4.43 -4.37 -15.39
C GLU A 830 3.01 -4.70 -15.84
N ALA A 831 2.70 -4.58 -17.14
CA ALA A 831 1.40 -4.98 -17.66
C ALA A 831 1.16 -6.48 -17.44
N LEU A 832 2.15 -7.32 -17.75
CA LEU A 832 2.07 -8.77 -17.56
C LEU A 832 2.01 -9.15 -16.06
N ALA A 833 2.86 -8.54 -15.23
CA ALA A 833 2.93 -8.85 -13.81
C ALA A 833 1.68 -8.39 -13.05
N PHE A 834 1.20 -7.15 -13.24
CA PHE A 834 0.12 -6.59 -12.43
C PHE A 834 -1.28 -6.81 -13.00
N GLN A 835 -1.45 -6.80 -14.33
CA GLN A 835 -2.79 -6.94 -14.92
C GLN A 835 -3.18 -8.41 -15.14
N LEU A 836 -2.23 -9.26 -15.53
CA LEU A 836 -2.50 -10.68 -15.79
C LEU A 836 -2.06 -11.60 -14.66
N GLU A 837 -1.32 -11.07 -13.69
CA GLU A 837 -0.72 -11.86 -12.62
C GLU A 837 0.00 -13.10 -13.19
N GLU A 838 0.88 -12.88 -14.18
CA GLU A 838 1.47 -13.95 -15.00
C GLU A 838 2.03 -15.12 -14.17
N PHE A 839 2.69 -14.83 -13.04
CA PHE A 839 3.19 -15.86 -12.13
C PHE A 839 2.08 -16.77 -11.58
N ARG A 840 0.93 -16.19 -11.19
CA ARG A 840 -0.25 -16.94 -10.73
C ARG A 840 -0.91 -17.69 -11.86
N LEU A 841 -1.02 -17.08 -13.05
CA LEU A 841 -1.52 -17.74 -14.25
C LEU A 841 -0.68 -18.98 -14.59
N ARG A 842 0.65 -18.84 -14.60
CA ARG A 842 1.58 -19.95 -14.84
C ARG A 842 1.42 -21.05 -13.79
N ALA A 843 1.34 -20.69 -12.51
CA ALA A 843 1.10 -21.67 -11.43
C ALA A 843 -0.24 -22.39 -11.59
N ALA A 844 -1.29 -21.68 -12.01
CA ALA A 844 -2.60 -22.27 -12.30
C ALA A 844 -2.54 -23.27 -13.47
N LEU A 845 -1.87 -22.91 -14.58
CA LEU A 845 -1.68 -23.82 -15.72
C LEU A 845 -0.91 -25.09 -15.31
N GLN A 846 0.21 -24.95 -14.60
CA GLN A 846 1.00 -26.08 -14.07
C GLN A 846 0.18 -26.98 -13.16
N ARG A 847 -0.72 -26.40 -12.36
CA ARG A 847 -1.65 -27.16 -11.51
C ARG A 847 -2.67 -27.91 -12.37
N ILE A 848 -3.30 -27.24 -13.33
CA ILE A 848 -4.33 -27.83 -14.21
C ILE A 848 -3.77 -28.98 -15.05
N GLN A 849 -2.52 -28.89 -15.51
CA GLN A 849 -1.85 -29.99 -16.23
C GLN A 849 -1.74 -31.29 -15.42
N LYS A 850 -1.77 -31.20 -14.08
CA LYS A 850 -1.75 -32.37 -13.18
C LYS A 850 -3.15 -32.87 -12.83
N GLN A 851 -4.20 -32.15 -13.22
CA GLN A 851 -5.59 -32.47 -12.90
C GLN A 851 -6.25 -33.31 -14.00
N LYS A 852 -7.22 -34.11 -13.61
CA LYS A 852 -8.12 -34.81 -14.53
C LYS A 852 -9.14 -33.83 -15.09
N ILE A 853 -9.16 -33.66 -16.41
CA ILE A 853 -10.12 -32.77 -17.07
C ILE A 853 -11.49 -33.44 -17.14
N ILE A 854 -12.50 -32.76 -16.61
CA ILE A 854 -13.92 -33.17 -16.63
C ILE A 854 -14.68 -32.24 -17.56
N ILE A 855 -15.21 -32.78 -18.65
CA ILE A 855 -16.04 -32.03 -19.61
C ILE A 855 -17.51 -32.41 -19.41
N LYS A 856 -18.38 -31.41 -19.27
CA LYS A 856 -19.83 -31.60 -19.14
C LYS A 856 -20.57 -30.77 -20.18
N HIS A 857 -21.50 -31.41 -20.89
CA HIS A 857 -22.45 -30.72 -21.75
C HIS A 857 -23.73 -30.49 -20.97
N THR A 858 -24.20 -29.25 -20.93
CA THR A 858 -25.35 -28.83 -20.13
C THR A 858 -26.43 -28.20 -21.03
N GLU A 859 -27.70 -28.47 -20.72
CA GLU A 859 -28.84 -27.94 -21.49
C GLU A 859 -29.12 -26.45 -21.20
N ARG A 860 -28.62 -25.94 -20.09
CA ARG A 860 -28.79 -24.57 -19.60
C ARG A 860 -27.59 -24.15 -18.75
N PRO A 861 -27.35 -22.85 -18.54
CA PRO A 861 -26.30 -22.38 -17.65
C PRO A 861 -26.44 -23.03 -16.26
N THR A 862 -25.35 -23.50 -15.67
CA THR A 862 -25.33 -24.12 -14.34
C THR A 862 -25.25 -23.07 -13.22
N PRO A 863 -25.40 -23.45 -11.93
CA PRO A 863 -25.09 -22.54 -10.81
C PRO A 863 -23.73 -21.84 -10.91
N PHE A 864 -22.71 -22.51 -11.45
CA PHE A 864 -21.39 -21.91 -11.65
C PHE A 864 -21.30 -21.07 -12.93
N ALA A 865 -21.96 -21.46 -14.02
CA ALA A 865 -21.94 -20.72 -15.28
C ALA A 865 -22.77 -19.43 -15.23
N PHE A 866 -23.93 -19.45 -14.55
CA PHE A 866 -24.89 -18.35 -14.56
C PHE A 866 -24.30 -17.01 -14.09
N PRO A 867 -23.52 -16.94 -12.98
CA PRO A 867 -22.87 -15.70 -12.57
C PRO A 867 -21.86 -15.15 -13.60
N ILE A 868 -21.15 -16.02 -14.32
CA ILE A 868 -20.21 -15.62 -15.38
C ILE A 868 -20.99 -15.02 -16.55
N LEU A 869 -22.10 -15.67 -16.93
CA LEU A 869 -22.98 -15.19 -18.00
C LEU A 869 -23.64 -13.84 -17.65
N VAL A 870 -23.99 -13.60 -16.38
CA VAL A 870 -24.48 -12.28 -15.93
C VAL A 870 -23.42 -11.20 -16.09
N ASP A 871 -22.16 -11.51 -15.78
CA ASP A 871 -21.05 -10.56 -15.99
C ASP A 871 -20.87 -10.22 -17.49
N SER A 872 -21.24 -11.12 -18.41
CA SER A 872 -21.25 -10.85 -19.85
C SER A 872 -22.27 -9.79 -20.29
N LEU A 873 -23.31 -9.52 -19.48
CA LEU A 873 -24.35 -8.52 -19.77
C LEU A 873 -23.81 -7.09 -19.78
N GLY A 874 -22.62 -6.85 -19.22
CA GLY A 874 -21.89 -5.59 -19.27
C GLY A 874 -21.30 -5.25 -20.63
N ARG A 875 -21.39 -6.14 -21.64
CA ARG A 875 -21.00 -5.83 -23.02
C ARG A 875 -21.73 -4.57 -23.50
N GLU A 876 -20.99 -3.63 -24.09
CA GLU A 876 -21.42 -2.31 -24.54
C GLU A 876 -22.69 -2.36 -25.42
N LYS A 877 -23.85 -2.44 -24.77
CA LYS A 877 -25.17 -2.27 -25.38
C LYS A 877 -25.85 -1.17 -24.61
N PHE A 878 -26.27 -0.12 -25.31
CA PHE A 878 -27.15 0.89 -24.74
C PHE A 878 -28.42 0.19 -24.26
N THR A 879 -28.68 0.22 -22.95
CA THR A 879 -29.85 -0.41 -22.33
C THR A 879 -30.48 0.55 -21.34
N THR A 880 -31.81 0.60 -21.35
CA THR A 880 -32.64 1.34 -20.40
C THR A 880 -33.08 0.47 -19.23
N GLU A 881 -32.86 -0.85 -19.30
CA GLU A 881 -33.19 -1.81 -18.24
C GLU A 881 -32.09 -1.82 -17.17
N SER A 882 -32.48 -1.93 -15.90
CA SER A 882 -31.55 -2.14 -14.80
C SER A 882 -30.89 -3.52 -14.89
N LEU A 883 -29.71 -3.67 -14.28
CA LEU A 883 -29.03 -4.97 -14.23
C LEU A 883 -29.91 -6.04 -13.55
N GLU A 884 -30.65 -5.67 -12.50
CA GLU A 884 -31.55 -6.59 -11.78
C GLU A 884 -32.70 -7.08 -12.68
N GLU A 885 -33.33 -6.20 -13.45
CA GLU A 885 -34.38 -6.58 -14.41
C GLU A 885 -33.85 -7.55 -15.48
N ARG A 886 -32.63 -7.29 -15.98
CA ARG A 886 -31.97 -8.15 -16.97
C ARG A 886 -31.64 -9.52 -16.40
N VAL A 887 -31.10 -9.58 -15.18
CA VAL A 887 -30.80 -10.84 -14.49
C VAL A 887 -32.08 -11.63 -14.22
N ALA A 888 -33.14 -10.99 -13.74
CA ALA A 888 -34.43 -11.63 -13.49
C ALA A 888 -35.05 -12.21 -14.78
N LYS A 889 -34.93 -11.50 -15.90
CA LYS A 889 -35.39 -11.98 -17.21
C LYS A 889 -34.61 -13.21 -17.67
N MET A 890 -33.28 -13.22 -17.47
CA MET A 890 -32.45 -14.39 -17.78
C MET A 890 -32.76 -15.59 -16.87
N ALA A 891 -32.92 -15.36 -15.57
CA ALA A 891 -33.29 -16.42 -14.63
C ALA A 891 -34.62 -17.10 -15.04
N LYS A 892 -35.62 -16.30 -15.43
CA LYS A 892 -36.88 -16.80 -15.99
C LYS A 892 -36.69 -17.54 -17.32
N GLN A 893 -35.88 -17.00 -18.23
CA GLN A 893 -35.59 -17.62 -19.52
C GLN A 893 -34.98 -19.03 -19.36
N TYR A 894 -34.11 -19.21 -18.37
CA TYR A 894 -33.45 -20.49 -18.10
C TYR A 894 -34.17 -21.37 -17.05
N GLN A 895 -35.42 -21.03 -16.69
CA GLN A 895 -36.27 -21.78 -15.77
C GLN A 895 -35.61 -22.01 -14.40
N TRP A 896 -34.98 -20.97 -13.86
CA TRP A 896 -34.32 -21.04 -12.56
C TRP A 896 -35.27 -20.93 -11.37
N ASP A 897 -36.43 -20.30 -11.58
CA ASP A 897 -37.47 -20.08 -10.57
C ASP A 897 -38.45 -21.27 -10.43
N ASP A 898 -38.32 -22.31 -11.26
CA ASP A 898 -39.33 -23.36 -11.36
C ASP A 898 -39.01 -24.53 -10.42
N LYS A 899 -39.71 -24.57 -9.28
CA LYS A 899 -39.81 -25.76 -8.44
C LYS A 899 -40.30 -26.91 -9.32
N SER A 900 -39.41 -27.86 -9.58
CA SER A 900 -39.62 -29.06 -10.39
C SER A 900 -41.05 -29.62 -10.34
N GLU A 901 -41.79 -29.52 -11.44
CA GLU A 901 -42.60 -30.64 -11.91
C GLU A 901 -41.87 -31.32 -13.07
N PRO A 902 -41.73 -32.66 -13.06
CA PRO A 902 -41.11 -33.37 -14.16
C PRO A 902 -41.93 -33.19 -15.43
N ARG A 903 -41.30 -32.70 -16.50
CA ARG A 903 -41.91 -32.59 -17.83
C ARG A 903 -42.51 -33.94 -18.24
N LYS A 904 -43.83 -34.00 -18.37
CA LYS A 904 -44.52 -35.12 -19.03
C LYS A 904 -43.92 -35.31 -20.41
N THR A 905 -43.35 -36.49 -20.65
CA THR A 905 -42.92 -36.98 -21.95
C THR A 905 -44.02 -36.76 -22.99
N VAL A 906 -43.76 -35.86 -23.95
CA VAL A 906 -44.61 -35.71 -25.13
C VAL A 906 -44.44 -36.97 -25.98
N LYS A 907 -45.46 -37.83 -25.99
CA LYS A 907 -45.55 -38.95 -26.94
C LYS A 907 -45.51 -38.38 -28.36
N ARG A 908 -44.45 -38.71 -29.10
CA ARG A 908 -44.43 -38.62 -30.56
C ARG A 908 -45.63 -39.39 -31.12
N LYS A 909 -46.62 -38.70 -31.68
CA LYS A 909 -47.60 -39.32 -32.59
C LYS A 909 -46.88 -39.67 -33.89
N ARG A 910 -46.91 -40.96 -34.24
CA ARG A 910 -46.57 -41.50 -35.56
C ARG A 910 -47.75 -41.26 -36.53
N GLY A 911 -47.43 -40.84 -37.76
CA GLY A 911 -48.26 -40.92 -38.99
C GLY A 911 -49.47 -39.97 -39.01
N LEU A 912 -49.85 -39.33 -40.11
CA LEU A 912 -49.58 -39.43 -41.55
C LEU A 912 -49.64 -38.02 -42.15
#